data_AF-A0A3N4KPR3-F1
#
_entry.id   AF-A0A3N4KPR3-F1
#
_cell.length_a   1.000
_cell.length_b   1.000
_cell.length_c   1.000
_cell.angle_alpha   90.00
_cell.angle_beta   90.00
_cell.angle_gamma   90.00
#
_symmetry.space_group_name_H-M   'P 1'
#
loop_
_entity.id
_entity.type
_entity.pdbx_description
1 polymer ?
#
loop_
_entity_poly.entity_id
_entity_poly.type
_entity_poly.pdbx_seq_one_letter_code
_entity_poly.pdbx_strand_id
1 'polypeptide(L)'
;MYINVILSPSLGKTTVTKNERGEPVQFVALLETSQDNRYTDEGWTLQLWYSAGAEWQEAEFTPSNDLSLISGFDESSDLKRRAYRLDIYHESIQPLQFTLRFKPEKNSPWIWIKEQSGIADGRLIFQKNYAISSDQFQFDSLFKGTNSNLAIKKASSDVSGTDLYVVSGSALPGTSNVALGAPLLLENFYALVKLSPSWMGPRQGASHFTVDRDAVMAGYVRSDGRHVVILGISGVDNCTTFVQSSDGKIILKTRNDGLVDEHHRAIVATGLEYQRTADAAFYQAREIIRALDIIQDNQDATSWEDNDGPAPLPAWYQTWFDGLAYCTWNGLGSELSEEKIIAALQDLSDNGINVSTLIIDDNWQSLDDNRRWVQFEANKNFPNGLAHTTSEIRKRFKNIKHIAVWHALLGYWEGISPGGAIDTNYKCTTVKWHGGHDVHVVDEPDVSRMYSDFYKFLVGAGVDSVKCDNQAAIDEFDDATVRQRLSRAYQDAFKLHSLKWFSRKVIYCMEHSPYILFRALLPHNGPRVLFRNSDDFFPEIPSSHAWHVFANALNNIFTSHLNGLPDWDMFQSTLPEYAGFHAAARCISGGPIYITDAPGQHDIALIKQMSAVTPQGHTVILRPSRVALPIDPFIAYNSNQLLKVGNSCGTIGGSSFMAVFNISGVENSELISIDDFPGMLLVAKYVIRSHRTGKIGGIYTQGQGKLIRTTLLPRDWEFYTATPVFELAQAGAEKSFYFGIFGVISAMSGAAAIAKQSTKTETKRFMISVTLKTLGTLGFYISDLASRDISNLLITISGQVIPFSTVKKSAQSDTVLEVDIETAWNELGLTSGWSNEVTVIFYIE
;
A
#
# COMPACT_ATOMS: atom_id res chain seq x y z
N MET A 1 35.98 -15.08 -5.43
CA MET A 1 36.57 -13.74 -5.65
C MET A 1 35.38 -12.80 -5.85
N TYR A 2 35.03 -12.03 -4.83
CA TYR A 2 33.82 -11.19 -4.83
C TYR A 2 34.23 -9.73 -4.91
N ILE A 3 33.65 -9.00 -5.87
CA ILE A 3 33.75 -7.54 -6.00
C ILE A 3 32.37 -7.01 -6.38
N ASN A 4 31.88 -6.02 -5.65
CA ASN A 4 30.63 -5.33 -5.93
C ASN A 4 30.82 -3.82 -5.71
N VAL A 5 30.14 -2.98 -6.48
CA VAL A 5 30.09 -1.54 -6.21
C VAL A 5 28.64 -1.07 -6.26
N ILE A 6 28.21 -0.40 -5.19
CA ILE A 6 26.86 0.15 -5.06
C ILE A 6 26.96 1.68 -5.18
N LEU A 7 26.09 2.30 -5.97
CA LEU A 7 26.12 3.74 -6.24
C LEU A 7 24.81 4.42 -5.80
N SER A 8 24.93 5.64 -5.27
CA SER A 8 23.85 6.60 -5.08
C SER A 8 24.23 7.94 -5.73
N PRO A 9 23.38 8.56 -6.57
CA PRO A 9 22.14 8.03 -7.14
C PRO A 9 22.35 6.68 -7.87
N SER A 10 21.34 5.80 -7.82
CA SER A 10 21.49 4.42 -8.30
C SER A 10 21.51 4.28 -9.81
N LEU A 11 22.26 3.28 -10.28
CA LEU A 11 22.25 2.84 -11.67
C LEU A 11 20.94 2.15 -12.04
N GLY A 12 20.63 2.13 -13.33
CA GLY A 12 19.39 1.56 -13.88
C GLY A 12 18.12 2.34 -13.55
N LYS A 13 18.21 3.43 -12.76
CA LYS A 13 17.08 4.25 -12.31
C LYS A 13 17.17 5.66 -12.84
N THR A 14 16.00 6.28 -12.97
CA THR A 14 15.87 7.72 -13.17
C THR A 14 15.67 8.39 -11.83
N THR A 15 16.64 9.20 -11.42
CA THR A 15 16.59 10.00 -10.20
C THR A 15 16.26 11.44 -10.55
N VAL A 16 15.26 12.00 -9.89
CA VAL A 16 14.91 13.42 -10.03
C VAL A 16 15.47 14.16 -8.82
N THR A 17 16.27 15.20 -9.06
CA THR A 17 16.86 16.02 -8.00
C THR A 17 16.53 17.50 -8.20
N LYS A 18 16.48 18.25 -7.09
CA LYS A 18 16.34 19.70 -7.15
C LYS A 18 17.67 20.30 -7.61
N ASN A 19 17.64 21.13 -8.65
CA ASN A 19 18.82 21.91 -9.04
C ASN A 19 18.82 23.23 -8.28
N GLU A 20 19.48 23.25 -7.12
CA GLU A 20 19.73 24.48 -6.38
C GLU A 20 21.04 25.09 -6.90
N ARG A 21 20.96 26.32 -7.39
CA ARG A 21 22.08 26.97 -8.09
C ARG A 21 23.28 27.08 -7.15
N GLY A 22 24.36 26.37 -7.47
CA GLY A 22 25.61 26.38 -6.69
C GLY A 22 25.79 25.18 -5.76
N GLU A 23 24.78 24.32 -5.61
CA GLU A 23 24.90 23.08 -4.85
C GLU A 23 25.35 21.93 -5.77
N PRO A 24 26.33 21.10 -5.37
CA PRO A 24 26.76 19.96 -6.17
C PRO A 24 25.75 18.80 -6.08
N VAL A 25 25.71 17.99 -7.12
CA VAL A 25 25.13 16.64 -7.02
C VAL A 25 26.15 15.73 -6.37
N GLN A 26 25.80 15.22 -5.19
CA GLN A 26 26.64 14.28 -4.47
C GLN A 26 26.41 12.85 -4.99
N PHE A 27 27.48 12.21 -5.42
CA PHE A 27 27.56 10.78 -5.69
C PHE A 27 28.31 10.08 -4.56
N VAL A 28 27.74 8.97 -4.10
CA VAL A 28 28.35 8.10 -3.08
C VAL A 28 28.46 6.69 -3.64
N ALA A 29 29.67 6.15 -3.67
CA ALA A 29 29.93 4.77 -4.08
C ALA A 29 30.45 3.94 -2.90
N LEU A 30 29.96 2.71 -2.78
CA LEU A 30 30.42 1.73 -1.80
C LEU A 30 31.01 0.52 -2.55
N LEU A 31 32.33 0.36 -2.46
CA LEU A 31 33.04 -0.80 -3.00
C LEU A 31 33.12 -1.89 -1.93
N GLU A 32 32.74 -3.11 -2.30
CA GLU A 32 32.76 -4.29 -1.46
C GLU A 32 33.61 -5.39 -2.09
N THR A 33 34.51 -5.97 -1.32
CA THR A 33 35.43 -7.02 -1.78
C THR A 33 35.55 -8.13 -0.75
N SER A 34 35.79 -9.38 -1.16
CA SER A 34 36.15 -10.45 -0.21
C SER A 34 37.42 -10.09 0.59
N GLN A 35 37.63 -10.65 1.78
CA GLN A 35 38.85 -10.43 2.60
C GLN A 35 40.16 -11.02 2.02
N ASP A 36 40.24 -11.22 0.72
CA ASP A 36 41.42 -11.78 0.06
C ASP A 36 42.60 -10.79 0.10
N ASN A 37 43.82 -11.28 0.40
CA ASN A 37 45.04 -10.48 0.43
C ASN A 37 45.38 -9.80 -0.90
N ARG A 38 44.80 -10.27 -2.01
CA ARG A 38 44.90 -9.63 -3.34
C ARG A 38 44.13 -8.31 -3.42
N TYR A 39 43.20 -8.05 -2.49
CA TYR A 39 42.47 -6.80 -2.39
C TYR A 39 43.05 -5.96 -1.26
N THR A 40 44.12 -5.25 -1.60
CA THR A 40 44.75 -4.26 -0.73
C THR A 40 43.76 -3.15 -0.37
N ASP A 41 43.97 -2.54 0.79
CA ASP A 41 43.12 -1.43 1.25
C ASP A 41 43.35 -0.13 0.47
N GLU A 42 44.49 -0.07 -0.24
CA GLU A 42 44.92 1.04 -1.08
C GLU A 42 44.99 0.61 -2.55
N GLY A 43 44.93 1.57 -3.48
CA GLY A 43 45.15 1.36 -4.92
C GLY A 43 43.91 1.42 -5.81
N TRP A 44 42.71 1.28 -5.22
CA TRP A 44 41.45 1.32 -5.96
C TRP A 44 41.16 2.71 -6.52
N THR A 45 40.88 2.77 -7.82
CA THR A 45 40.40 3.98 -8.50
C THR A 45 38.97 3.74 -8.98
N LEU A 46 38.05 4.62 -8.58
CA LEU A 46 36.65 4.63 -9.05
C LEU A 46 36.41 5.90 -9.85
N GLN A 47 35.73 5.79 -10.99
CA GLN A 47 35.38 6.93 -11.82
C GLN A 47 33.91 6.88 -12.20
N LEU A 48 33.24 8.02 -12.04
CA LEU A 48 31.95 8.28 -12.66
C LEU A 48 32.23 8.65 -14.11
N TRP A 49 31.52 8.01 -15.03
CA TRP A 49 31.45 8.46 -16.40
C TRP A 49 30.06 9.00 -16.64
N TYR A 50 29.94 10.23 -17.12
CA TYR A 50 28.64 10.88 -17.28
C TYR A 50 28.59 11.76 -18.53
N SER A 51 27.38 11.99 -19.04
CA SER A 51 27.15 12.84 -20.20
C SER A 51 25.80 13.55 -20.14
N ALA A 52 25.77 14.80 -20.61
CA ALA A 52 24.55 15.56 -20.90
C ALA A 52 24.15 15.49 -22.40
N GLY A 53 24.82 14.65 -23.19
CA GLY A 53 24.70 14.62 -24.66
C GLY A 53 25.50 13.47 -25.29
N ALA A 54 26.26 13.76 -26.35
CA ALA A 54 27.06 12.74 -27.04
C ALA A 54 28.47 12.54 -26.44
N GLU A 55 29.06 13.58 -25.84
CA GLU A 55 30.40 13.51 -25.26
C GLU A 55 30.35 13.11 -23.79
N TRP A 56 31.09 12.05 -23.45
CA TRP A 56 31.21 11.55 -22.07
C TRP A 56 32.41 12.18 -21.37
N GLN A 57 32.23 12.49 -20.09
CA GLN A 57 33.24 13.06 -19.20
C GLN A 57 33.50 12.11 -18.04
N GLU A 58 34.75 11.99 -17.61
CA GLU A 58 35.12 11.28 -16.39
C GLU A 58 35.32 12.21 -15.19
N ALA A 59 34.92 11.73 -14.03
CA ALA A 59 35.25 12.34 -12.75
C ALA A 59 35.65 11.25 -11.75
N GLU A 60 36.77 11.47 -11.08
CA GLU A 60 37.34 10.49 -10.14
C GLU A 60 36.77 10.68 -8.74
N PHE A 61 36.36 9.58 -8.12
CA PHE A 61 35.89 9.61 -6.76
C PHE A 61 37.05 9.74 -5.78
N THR A 62 36.79 10.43 -4.67
CA THR A 62 37.71 10.51 -3.53
C THR A 62 37.35 9.47 -2.47
N PRO A 63 38.32 8.71 -1.92
CA PRO A 63 38.06 7.83 -0.78
C PRO A 63 37.52 8.61 0.41
N SER A 64 36.49 8.08 1.07
CA SER A 64 35.90 8.67 2.26
C SER A 64 36.11 7.75 3.45
N ASN A 65 36.82 8.23 4.47
CA ASN A 65 36.98 7.53 5.75
C ASN A 65 35.71 7.59 6.60
N ASP A 66 34.74 8.44 6.22
CA ASP A 66 33.50 8.64 6.94
C ASP A 66 32.42 7.69 6.42
N LEU A 67 32.48 6.45 6.90
CA LEU A 67 31.42 5.45 6.73
C LEU A 67 30.12 5.83 7.45
N SER A 68 30.10 6.85 8.32
CA SER A 68 28.89 7.25 9.04
C SER A 68 27.78 7.76 8.10
N LEU A 69 28.10 8.09 6.86
CA LEU A 69 27.09 8.38 5.83
C LEU A 69 26.26 7.16 5.44
N ILE A 70 26.85 5.96 5.51
CA ILE A 70 26.20 4.72 5.08
C ILE A 70 25.98 3.85 6.29
N SER A 71 24.72 3.69 6.67
CA SER A 71 24.33 2.79 7.74
C SER A 71 24.08 1.41 7.16
N GLY A 72 24.86 0.42 7.58
CA GLY A 72 24.68 -0.98 7.22
C GLY A 72 24.06 -1.74 8.39
N PHE A 73 22.90 -2.34 8.17
CA PHE A 73 22.26 -3.20 9.17
C PHE A 73 22.72 -4.67 9.04
N ASP A 74 23.19 -5.07 7.85
CA ASP A 74 23.79 -6.38 7.59
C ASP A 74 25.32 -6.33 7.63
N GLU A 75 25.88 -6.69 8.78
CA GLU A 75 27.33 -6.86 8.93
C GLU A 75 27.70 -8.32 8.68
N SER A 76 27.75 -8.73 7.41
CA SER A 76 28.65 -9.82 7.05
C SER A 76 30.08 -9.36 7.38
N SER A 77 30.75 -10.09 8.28
CA SER A 77 32.15 -9.86 8.63
C SER A 77 33.10 -10.13 7.46
N ASP A 78 32.64 -10.81 6.42
CA ASP A 78 33.50 -11.45 5.42
C ASP A 78 33.84 -10.56 4.23
N LEU A 79 33.33 -9.31 4.24
CA LEU A 79 33.54 -8.33 3.18
C LEU A 79 34.28 -7.09 3.72
N LYS A 80 35.30 -6.64 2.98
CA LYS A 80 35.90 -5.33 3.14
C LYS A 80 35.07 -4.29 2.39
N ARG A 81 34.77 -3.16 3.05
CA ARG A 81 33.94 -2.09 2.51
C ARG A 81 34.70 -0.77 2.47
N ARG A 82 34.59 -0.04 1.36
CA ARG A 82 35.26 1.25 1.15
C ARG A 82 34.29 2.24 0.54
N ALA A 83 34.07 3.37 1.21
CA ALA A 83 33.19 4.42 0.71
C ALA A 83 33.98 5.47 -0.08
N TYR A 84 33.31 6.05 -1.07
CA TYR A 84 33.87 7.00 -2.01
C TYR A 84 32.85 8.12 -2.24
N ARG A 85 33.30 9.36 -2.36
CA ARG A 85 32.46 10.54 -2.63
C ARG A 85 32.95 11.31 -3.84
N LEU A 86 31.98 11.87 -4.55
CA LEU A 86 32.22 12.74 -5.69
C LEU A 86 31.11 13.78 -5.76
N ASP A 87 31.50 15.05 -5.81
CA ASP A 87 30.58 16.17 -5.98
C ASP A 87 30.68 16.68 -7.42
N ILE A 88 29.58 16.63 -8.16
CA ILE A 88 29.49 17.13 -9.53
C ILE A 88 28.74 18.46 -9.53
N TYR A 89 29.45 19.53 -9.87
CA TYR A 89 28.85 20.84 -10.14
C TYR A 89 28.36 20.87 -11.59
N HIS A 90 27.05 20.85 -11.78
CA HIS A 90 26.45 20.90 -13.11
C HIS A 90 25.59 22.15 -13.26
N GLU A 91 26.08 23.13 -14.03
CA GLU A 91 25.36 24.40 -14.24
C GLU A 91 24.16 24.26 -15.18
N SER A 92 24.14 23.20 -16.02
CA SER A 92 23.06 22.93 -16.96
C SER A 92 21.91 22.19 -16.30
N ILE A 93 20.69 22.45 -16.76
CA ILE A 93 19.47 21.70 -16.39
C ILE A 93 19.20 20.52 -17.33
N GLN A 94 20.13 20.23 -18.26
CA GLN A 94 20.04 19.05 -19.13
C GLN A 94 20.19 17.78 -18.27
N PRO A 95 19.36 16.75 -18.48
CA PRO A 95 19.53 15.52 -17.75
C PRO A 95 20.85 14.82 -18.06
N LEU A 96 21.45 14.21 -17.05
CA LEU A 96 22.67 13.42 -17.17
C LEU A 96 22.37 11.94 -17.32
N GLN A 97 23.10 11.27 -18.19
CA GLN A 97 23.26 9.82 -18.16
C GLN A 97 24.61 9.51 -17.50
N PHE A 98 24.67 8.51 -16.63
CA PHE A 98 25.91 8.18 -15.93
C PHE A 98 26.08 6.68 -15.69
N THR A 99 27.34 6.25 -15.61
CA THR A 99 27.75 4.88 -15.31
C THR A 99 29.02 4.91 -14.48
N LEU A 100 29.46 3.74 -14.00
CA LEU A 100 30.64 3.62 -13.13
C LEU A 100 31.66 2.64 -13.71
N ARG A 101 32.94 2.98 -13.61
CA ARG A 101 34.05 2.05 -13.79
C ARG A 101 35.02 2.11 -12.61
N PHE A 102 35.71 1.00 -12.38
CA PHE A 102 36.68 0.91 -11.30
C PHE A 102 37.83 -0.04 -11.63
N LYS A 103 38.95 0.10 -10.93
CA LYS A 103 40.12 -0.80 -11.07
C LYS A 103 40.89 -0.89 -9.74
N PRO A 104 41.49 -2.05 -9.43
CA PRO A 104 42.20 -2.27 -8.17
C PRO A 104 43.56 -1.58 -8.10
N GLU A 105 44.21 -1.32 -9.24
CA GLU A 105 45.50 -0.63 -9.32
C GLU A 105 45.55 0.28 -10.54
N LYS A 106 46.47 1.26 -10.54
CA LYS A 106 46.63 2.26 -11.60
C LYS A 106 46.80 1.65 -13.01
N ASN A 107 47.52 0.53 -13.12
CA ASN A 107 47.83 -0.12 -14.40
C ASN A 107 46.89 -1.29 -14.75
N SER A 108 45.92 -1.62 -13.87
CA SER A 108 44.93 -2.65 -14.17
C SER A 108 43.93 -2.17 -15.24
N PRO A 109 43.35 -3.09 -16.03
CA PRO A 109 42.24 -2.76 -16.92
C PRO A 109 41.04 -2.24 -16.12
N TRP A 110 40.26 -1.35 -16.73
CA TRP A 110 39.01 -0.89 -16.16
C TRP A 110 37.97 -2.01 -16.15
N ILE A 111 37.24 -2.10 -15.04
CA ILE A 111 36.05 -2.93 -14.90
C ILE A 111 34.86 -1.99 -15.01
N TRP A 112 34.01 -2.20 -16.00
CA TRP A 112 32.76 -1.44 -16.15
C TRP A 112 31.65 -2.15 -15.38
N ILE A 113 30.95 -1.42 -14.53
CA ILE A 113 29.88 -2.00 -13.71
C ILE A 113 28.76 -2.60 -14.58
N LYS A 114 28.46 -1.96 -15.72
CA LYS A 114 27.45 -2.41 -16.68
C LYS A 114 27.80 -3.78 -17.28
N GLU A 115 29.09 -4.01 -17.56
CA GLU A 115 29.58 -5.29 -18.10
C GLU A 115 29.59 -6.39 -17.02
N GLN A 116 29.87 -6.01 -15.76
CA GLN A 116 29.93 -6.96 -14.65
C GLN A 116 28.55 -7.37 -14.12
N SER A 117 27.64 -6.41 -13.97
CA SER A 117 26.34 -6.59 -13.30
C SER A 117 25.16 -6.69 -14.26
N GLY A 118 25.32 -6.24 -15.51
CA GLY A 118 24.21 -6.09 -16.46
C GLY A 118 23.25 -4.94 -16.14
N ILE A 119 23.49 -4.16 -15.08
CA ILE A 119 22.65 -3.01 -14.70
C ILE A 119 22.85 -1.89 -15.72
N ALA A 120 21.74 -1.31 -16.20
CA ALA A 120 21.75 -0.20 -17.14
C ALA A 120 22.34 1.09 -16.52
N ASP A 121 22.65 2.07 -17.36
CA ASP A 121 23.15 3.36 -16.90
C ASP A 121 22.10 4.08 -16.03
N GLY A 122 22.56 4.89 -15.08
CA GLY A 122 21.71 5.77 -14.32
C GLY A 122 21.32 7.01 -15.12
N ARG A 123 20.17 7.59 -14.78
CA ARG A 123 19.66 8.83 -15.37
C ARG A 123 19.38 9.83 -14.25
N LEU A 124 19.91 11.05 -14.35
CA LEU A 124 19.69 12.12 -13.39
C LEU A 124 18.97 13.27 -14.08
N ILE A 125 17.79 13.63 -13.57
CA ILE A 125 16.96 14.73 -14.07
C ILE A 125 16.97 15.86 -13.04
N PHE A 126 17.18 17.08 -13.54
CA PHE A 126 17.19 18.29 -12.74
C PHE A 126 15.84 18.99 -12.78
N GLN A 127 15.20 19.14 -11.63
CA GLN A 127 13.96 19.92 -11.53
C GLN A 127 14.25 21.39 -11.81
N LYS A 128 13.60 21.93 -12.83
CA LYS A 128 13.66 23.36 -13.12
C LYS A 128 12.78 24.12 -12.13
N ASN A 129 13.37 24.99 -11.30
CA ASN A 129 12.62 25.88 -10.43
C ASN A 129 11.89 26.96 -11.26
N TYR A 130 10.60 26.75 -11.52
CA TYR A 130 9.71 27.76 -12.13
C TYR A 130 9.21 28.82 -11.13
N ALA A 131 9.81 28.89 -9.93
CA ALA A 131 9.29 29.62 -8.77
C ALA A 131 9.24 31.16 -8.90
N ILE A 132 9.45 31.75 -10.07
CA ILE A 132 9.50 33.22 -10.26
C ILE A 132 8.75 33.68 -11.53
N SER A 133 7.79 32.92 -12.06
CA SER A 133 6.84 33.50 -13.02
C SER A 133 5.41 33.21 -12.60
N SER A 134 4.62 34.27 -12.46
CA SER A 134 3.16 34.25 -12.45
C SER A 134 2.54 33.57 -13.68
N ASP A 135 3.36 33.14 -14.63
CA ASP A 135 2.99 32.42 -15.83
C ASP A 135 2.77 30.94 -15.53
N GLN A 136 1.50 30.67 -15.28
CA GLN A 136 0.82 29.40 -15.48
C GLN A 136 1.46 28.52 -16.58
N PHE A 137 1.76 27.26 -16.26
CA PHE A 137 2.19 26.29 -17.27
C PHE A 137 1.11 26.16 -18.35
N GLN A 138 1.50 25.90 -19.60
CA GLN A 138 0.58 25.87 -20.74
C GLN A 138 0.39 24.43 -21.22
N PHE A 139 -0.83 24.07 -21.57
CA PHE A 139 -1.15 22.70 -22.00
C PHE A 139 -0.33 22.24 -23.21
N ASP A 140 -0.10 23.12 -24.19
CA ASP A 140 0.65 22.81 -25.41
C ASP A 140 2.14 22.46 -25.18
N SER A 141 2.65 22.73 -23.97
CA SER A 141 4.00 22.31 -23.57
C SER A 141 4.06 20.86 -23.08
N LEU A 142 2.90 20.24 -22.83
CA LEU A 142 2.76 18.85 -22.37
C LEU A 142 2.68 17.87 -23.55
N PHE A 143 1.98 18.25 -24.62
CA PHE A 143 1.70 17.37 -25.75
C PHE A 143 1.92 18.06 -27.10
N LYS A 144 2.43 17.31 -28.07
CA LYS A 144 2.54 17.73 -29.47
C LYS A 144 1.41 17.14 -30.30
N GLY A 145 0.77 17.96 -31.13
CA GLY A 145 -0.25 17.50 -32.08
C GLY A 145 -1.56 17.07 -31.41
N THR A 146 -1.98 17.79 -30.37
CA THR A 146 -3.32 17.69 -29.77
C THR A 146 -4.38 17.87 -30.84
N ASN A 147 -5.41 17.03 -30.84
CA ASN A 147 -6.51 17.13 -31.80
C ASN A 147 -7.33 18.42 -31.55
N SER A 148 -7.62 19.18 -32.62
CA SER A 148 -8.37 20.44 -32.55
C SER A 148 -9.81 20.29 -32.06
N ASN A 149 -10.36 19.08 -32.07
CA ASN A 149 -11.70 18.78 -31.58
C ASN A 149 -11.76 18.61 -30.05
N LEU A 150 -10.61 18.64 -29.36
CA LEU A 150 -10.55 18.62 -27.90
C LEU A 150 -10.65 20.05 -27.34
N ALA A 151 -11.64 20.27 -26.48
CA ALA A 151 -11.72 21.44 -25.63
C ALA A 151 -10.86 21.23 -24.37
N ILE A 152 -9.85 22.10 -24.21
CA ILE A 152 -8.94 22.09 -23.06
C ILE A 152 -9.30 23.26 -22.14
N LYS A 153 -9.83 22.96 -20.96
CA LYS A 153 -10.19 23.97 -19.97
C LYS A 153 -9.25 23.88 -18.78
N LYS A 154 -8.52 24.96 -18.50
CA LYS A 154 -7.75 25.05 -17.26
C LYS A 154 -8.67 25.12 -16.03
N ALA A 155 -8.32 24.39 -14.98
CA ALA A 155 -9.02 24.38 -13.70
C ALA A 155 -8.08 24.82 -12.56
N SER A 156 -8.66 25.32 -11.47
CA SER A 156 -7.92 25.60 -10.24
C SER A 156 -7.56 24.29 -9.54
N SER A 157 -6.35 24.20 -8.99
CA SER A 157 -5.94 23.05 -8.20
C SER A 157 -5.93 23.38 -6.71
N ASP A 158 -6.49 22.50 -5.89
CA ASP A 158 -6.41 22.57 -4.43
C ASP A 158 -5.05 22.06 -3.90
N VAL A 159 -4.20 21.52 -4.77
CA VAL A 159 -2.85 21.06 -4.42
C VAL A 159 -1.81 22.07 -4.86
N SER A 160 -1.14 22.71 -3.90
CA SER A 160 -0.10 23.70 -4.18
C SER A 160 0.99 23.15 -5.11
N GLY A 161 1.43 23.95 -6.08
CA GLY A 161 2.50 23.58 -7.00
C GLY A 161 2.08 22.65 -8.15
N THR A 162 0.77 22.56 -8.42
CA THR A 162 0.22 21.77 -9.53
C THR A 162 -0.65 22.64 -10.46
N ASP A 163 -0.58 22.36 -11.76
CA ASP A 163 -1.51 22.90 -12.78
C ASP A 163 -2.44 21.78 -13.25
N LEU A 164 -3.68 22.13 -13.59
CA LEU A 164 -4.76 21.19 -13.85
C LEU A 164 -5.56 21.61 -15.10
N TYR A 165 -5.90 20.64 -15.95
CA TYR A 165 -6.70 20.83 -17.15
C TYR A 165 -7.76 19.74 -17.25
N VAL A 166 -8.99 20.14 -17.52
CA VAL A 166 -10.10 19.27 -17.88
C VAL A 166 -10.19 19.22 -19.40
N VAL A 167 -10.03 18.02 -19.94
CA VAL A 167 -10.05 17.73 -21.37
C VAL A 167 -11.40 17.12 -21.72
N SER A 168 -12.04 17.65 -22.75
CA SER A 168 -13.31 17.13 -23.27
C SER A 168 -13.37 17.16 -24.79
N GLY A 169 -14.13 16.25 -25.42
CA GLY A 169 -14.39 16.25 -26.86
C GLY A 169 -15.50 15.28 -27.21
N SER A 170 -16.13 15.42 -28.38
CA SER A 170 -17.30 14.59 -28.78
C SER A 170 -16.94 13.09 -28.87
N ALA A 171 -17.75 12.26 -28.21
CA ALA A 171 -17.70 10.80 -28.26
C ALA A 171 -19.02 10.23 -28.78
N LEU A 172 -18.99 9.66 -29.98
CA LEU A 172 -20.16 9.04 -30.62
C LEU A 172 -20.62 7.80 -29.84
N PRO A 173 -21.92 7.42 -29.90
CA PRO A 173 -22.41 6.15 -29.37
C PRO A 173 -21.56 4.95 -29.80
N GLY A 174 -21.32 4.02 -28.88
CA GLY A 174 -20.40 2.90 -29.09
C GLY A 174 -18.98 3.24 -28.66
N THR A 175 -17.97 2.92 -29.47
CA THR A 175 -16.56 3.20 -29.15
C THR A 175 -15.98 4.26 -30.09
N SER A 176 -15.46 5.34 -29.53
CA SER A 176 -14.74 6.38 -30.26
C SER A 176 -13.35 6.59 -29.68
N ASN A 177 -12.45 7.21 -30.47
CA ASN A 177 -11.08 7.52 -30.09
C ASN A 177 -10.73 8.94 -30.51
N VAL A 178 -9.96 9.65 -29.68
CA VAL A 178 -9.40 10.97 -30.01
C VAL A 178 -7.98 11.09 -29.50
N ALA A 179 -7.08 11.66 -30.31
CA ALA A 179 -5.69 11.85 -29.92
C ALA A 179 -5.53 13.04 -28.97
N LEU A 180 -5.05 12.77 -27.75
CA LEU A 180 -4.61 13.81 -26.81
C LEU A 180 -3.30 14.45 -27.29
N GLY A 181 -2.41 13.65 -27.90
CA GLY A 181 -1.15 14.11 -28.50
C GLY A 181 0.05 13.25 -28.11
N ALA A 182 1.21 13.52 -28.71
CA ALA A 182 2.47 12.89 -28.35
C ALA A 182 3.06 13.55 -27.10
N PRO A 183 3.34 12.80 -26.01
CA PRO A 183 3.96 13.36 -24.81
C PRO A 183 5.29 14.05 -25.12
N LEU A 184 5.43 15.29 -24.67
CA LEU A 184 6.68 16.04 -24.80
C LEU A 184 7.59 15.75 -23.60
N LEU A 185 8.88 15.63 -23.89
CA LEU A 185 9.97 15.44 -22.92
C LEU A 185 9.87 14.17 -22.05
N LEU A 186 9.12 13.16 -22.48
CA LEU A 186 8.92 11.93 -21.70
C LEU A 186 10.24 11.17 -21.49
N GLU A 187 10.58 10.89 -20.23
CA GLU A 187 11.73 10.06 -19.85
C GLU A 187 11.24 8.67 -19.42
N ASN A 188 10.38 8.59 -18.39
CA ASN A 188 9.74 7.35 -17.94
C ASN A 188 8.23 7.54 -17.77
N PHE A 189 7.48 6.46 -17.98
CA PHE A 189 6.04 6.45 -17.74
C PHE A 189 5.61 5.27 -16.89
N TYR A 190 4.48 5.48 -16.22
CA TYR A 190 3.66 4.51 -15.51
C TYR A 190 2.25 4.55 -16.11
N ALA A 191 1.61 3.40 -16.26
CA ALA A 191 0.21 3.31 -16.60
C ALA A 191 -0.46 2.16 -15.84
N LEU A 192 -1.71 2.37 -15.43
CA LEU A 192 -2.53 1.35 -14.78
C LEU A 192 -3.52 0.80 -15.80
N VAL A 193 -3.26 -0.40 -16.31
CA VAL A 193 -4.03 -1.03 -17.39
C VAL A 193 -5.04 -2.05 -16.89
N LYS A 194 -6.13 -2.25 -17.63
CA LYS A 194 -7.09 -3.35 -17.43
C LYS A 194 -6.48 -4.67 -17.90
N LEU A 195 -6.06 -5.54 -16.96
CA LEU A 195 -5.58 -6.90 -17.26
C LEU A 195 -6.75 -7.83 -17.64
N SER A 196 -7.88 -7.61 -17.00
CA SER A 196 -9.15 -8.26 -17.25
C SER A 196 -10.26 -7.28 -16.86
N PRO A 197 -11.54 -7.60 -17.12
CA PRO A 197 -12.67 -6.83 -16.62
C PRO A 197 -12.61 -6.63 -15.10
N SER A 198 -12.23 -7.67 -14.36
CA SER A 198 -12.09 -7.61 -12.90
C SER A 198 -10.87 -6.84 -12.44
N TRP A 199 -9.73 -6.94 -13.14
CA TRP A 199 -8.42 -6.56 -12.57
C TRP A 199 -7.66 -5.49 -13.33
N MET A 200 -6.83 -4.76 -12.59
CA MET A 200 -5.89 -3.79 -13.12
C MET A 200 -4.48 -4.20 -12.76
N GLY A 201 -3.52 -3.77 -13.57
CA GLY A 201 -2.12 -4.00 -13.30
C GLY A 201 -1.22 -2.92 -13.91
N PRO A 202 -0.04 -2.73 -13.33
CA PRO A 202 0.85 -1.66 -13.73
C PRO A 202 1.60 -1.99 -15.05
N ARG A 203 1.97 -0.94 -15.77
CA ARG A 203 2.89 -0.93 -16.91
C ARG A 203 3.88 0.20 -16.74
N GLN A 204 5.12 -0.07 -17.11
CA GLN A 204 6.19 0.91 -17.09
C GLN A 204 6.94 0.87 -18.41
N GLY A 205 7.51 2.01 -18.77
CA GLY A 205 8.40 2.11 -19.91
C GLY A 205 9.11 3.46 -19.94
N ALA A 206 9.83 3.70 -21.03
CA ALA A 206 10.68 4.85 -21.19
C ALA A 206 10.67 5.37 -22.63
N SER A 207 11.03 6.65 -22.78
CA SER A 207 11.22 7.37 -24.06
C SER A 207 10.00 7.56 -24.96
N HIS A 208 9.14 6.54 -25.10
CA HIS A 208 7.92 6.59 -25.90
C HIS A 208 6.77 5.98 -25.11
N PHE A 209 5.61 6.65 -25.12
CA PHE A 209 4.44 6.13 -24.43
C PHE A 209 3.80 5.00 -25.25
N THR A 210 3.85 3.79 -24.70
CA THR A 210 3.24 2.59 -25.28
C THR A 210 2.61 1.75 -24.18
N VAL A 211 1.34 1.38 -24.35
CA VAL A 211 0.61 0.46 -23.48
C VAL A 211 -0.02 -0.65 -24.33
N ASP A 212 -0.05 -1.86 -23.80
CA ASP A 212 -0.59 -3.04 -24.46
C ASP A 212 -2.13 -3.15 -24.33
N ARG A 213 -2.73 -2.37 -23.43
CA ARG A 213 -4.15 -2.47 -23.04
C ARG A 213 -4.70 -1.11 -22.62
N ASP A 214 -6.02 -1.04 -22.49
CA ASP A 214 -6.73 0.14 -22.01
C ASP A 214 -6.28 0.50 -20.59
N ALA A 215 -5.76 1.72 -20.41
CA ALA A 215 -5.36 2.26 -19.12
C ALA A 215 -6.45 3.14 -18.51
N VAL A 216 -6.68 3.03 -17.20
CA VAL A 216 -7.55 3.97 -16.47
C VAL A 216 -6.81 5.26 -16.11
N MET A 217 -5.49 5.17 -15.96
CA MET A 217 -4.60 6.25 -15.58
C MET A 217 -3.23 6.03 -16.23
N ALA A 218 -2.59 7.12 -16.64
CA ALA A 218 -1.20 7.14 -17.02
C ALA A 218 -0.50 8.32 -16.35
N GLY A 219 0.81 8.23 -16.16
CA GLY A 219 1.62 9.38 -15.79
C GLY A 219 3.07 9.20 -16.23
N TYR A 220 3.79 10.30 -16.36
CA TYR A 220 5.18 10.29 -16.79
C TYR A 220 5.99 11.39 -16.13
N VAL A 221 7.30 11.16 -16.04
CA VAL A 221 8.27 12.18 -15.68
C VAL A 221 8.91 12.74 -16.93
N ARG A 222 9.12 14.05 -16.93
CA ARG A 222 9.73 14.79 -18.03
C ARG A 222 11.21 15.05 -17.78
N SER A 223 11.96 15.30 -18.85
CA SER A 223 13.37 15.70 -18.80
C SER A 223 13.62 17.06 -18.10
N ASP A 224 12.58 17.83 -17.80
CA ASP A 224 12.63 19.06 -16.99
C ASP A 224 12.33 18.81 -15.48
N GLY A 225 12.15 17.54 -15.09
CA GLY A 225 11.86 17.11 -13.72
C GLY A 225 10.40 17.27 -13.31
N ARG A 226 9.52 17.71 -14.22
CA ARG A 226 8.09 17.85 -13.96
C ARG A 226 7.36 16.53 -14.24
N HIS A 227 6.37 16.22 -13.40
CA HIS A 227 5.51 15.06 -13.56
C HIS A 227 4.20 15.45 -14.26
N VAL A 228 3.61 14.50 -14.98
CA VAL A 228 2.32 14.65 -15.65
C VAL A 228 1.47 13.42 -15.32
N VAL A 229 0.20 13.63 -15.01
CA VAL A 229 -0.80 12.58 -14.79
C VAL A 229 -1.97 12.81 -15.74
N ILE A 230 -2.40 11.75 -16.43
CA ILE A 230 -3.62 11.69 -17.24
C ILE A 230 -4.56 10.67 -16.60
N LEU A 231 -5.74 11.12 -16.20
CA LEU A 231 -6.80 10.29 -15.62
C LEU A 231 -8.00 10.28 -16.55
N GLY A 232 -8.38 9.10 -17.07
CA GLY A 232 -9.62 8.94 -17.83
C GLY A 232 -10.83 8.97 -16.88
N ILE A 233 -11.86 9.75 -17.19
CA ILE A 233 -13.04 9.89 -16.34
C ILE A 233 -14.14 8.96 -16.82
N SER A 234 -14.73 8.22 -15.88
CA SER A 234 -15.77 7.23 -16.15
C SER A 234 -16.98 7.43 -15.23
N GLY A 235 -18.14 6.89 -15.62
CA GLY A 235 -19.37 6.98 -14.85
C GLY A 235 -20.12 8.32 -14.98
N VAL A 236 -19.74 9.12 -15.98
CA VAL A 236 -20.37 10.41 -16.33
C VAL A 236 -21.03 10.26 -17.69
N ASP A 237 -22.30 10.65 -17.81
CA ASP A 237 -23.06 10.59 -19.06
C ASP A 237 -23.00 9.22 -19.77
N ASN A 238 -22.99 8.13 -19.00
CA ASN A 238 -22.86 6.74 -19.49
C ASN A 238 -21.58 6.47 -20.31
N CYS A 239 -20.56 7.30 -20.11
CA CYS A 239 -19.27 7.18 -20.76
C CYS A 239 -18.22 6.56 -19.83
N THR A 240 -17.35 5.74 -20.42
CA THR A 240 -16.15 5.18 -19.80
C THR A 240 -14.95 5.55 -20.66
N THR A 241 -14.09 6.45 -20.17
CA THR A 241 -12.90 6.89 -20.89
C THR A 241 -11.64 6.19 -20.38
N PHE A 242 -10.89 5.61 -21.31
CA PHE A 242 -9.58 4.99 -21.12
C PHE A 242 -8.48 5.78 -21.83
N VAL A 243 -7.25 5.56 -21.40
CA VAL A 243 -6.01 6.04 -22.00
C VAL A 243 -5.37 4.87 -22.77
N GLN A 244 -5.08 5.08 -24.04
CA GLN A 244 -4.40 4.12 -24.93
C GLN A 244 -3.17 4.78 -25.58
N SER A 245 -2.37 3.97 -26.28
CA SER A 245 -1.27 4.45 -27.12
C SER A 245 -1.46 4.09 -28.58
N SER A 246 -1.16 5.01 -29.50
CA SER A 246 -1.01 4.75 -30.94
C SER A 246 0.07 5.65 -31.52
N ASP A 247 1.05 5.08 -32.22
CA ASP A 247 2.15 5.82 -32.88
C ASP A 247 2.87 6.81 -31.95
N GLY A 248 3.12 6.41 -30.70
CA GLY A 248 3.75 7.24 -29.66
C GLY A 248 2.87 8.39 -29.13
N LYS A 249 1.59 8.45 -29.53
CA LYS A 249 0.59 9.39 -29.02
C LYS A 249 -0.26 8.75 -27.95
N ILE A 250 -0.69 9.58 -27.01
CA ILE A 250 -1.77 9.24 -26.08
C ILE A 250 -3.10 9.42 -26.79
N ILE A 251 -3.94 8.39 -26.72
CA ILE A 251 -5.29 8.34 -27.28
C ILE A 251 -6.28 8.24 -26.13
N LEU A 252 -7.32 9.06 -26.12
CA LEU A 252 -8.48 8.87 -25.28
C LEU A 252 -9.48 7.98 -26.03
N LYS A 253 -9.67 6.76 -25.54
CA LYS A 253 -10.71 5.84 -26.01
C LYS A 253 -11.92 6.00 -25.12
N THR A 254 -13.11 6.08 -25.67
CA THR A 254 -14.33 6.18 -24.85
C THR A 254 -15.38 5.22 -25.37
N ARG A 255 -15.90 4.41 -24.44
CA ARG A 255 -17.14 3.66 -24.63
C ARG A 255 -18.29 4.55 -24.16
N ASN A 256 -19.14 4.97 -25.09
CA ASN A 256 -20.38 5.71 -24.85
C ASN A 256 -21.55 4.74 -24.97
N ASP A 257 -22.15 4.40 -23.82
CA ASP A 257 -23.32 3.52 -23.74
C ASP A 257 -24.65 4.28 -23.91
N GLY A 258 -24.59 5.60 -24.13
CA GLY A 258 -25.74 6.45 -24.45
C GLY A 258 -26.21 6.34 -25.90
N LEU A 259 -27.39 6.93 -26.17
CA LEU A 259 -28.00 6.97 -27.51
C LEU A 259 -27.61 8.21 -28.33
N VAL A 260 -26.92 9.16 -27.71
CA VAL A 260 -26.53 10.44 -28.29
C VAL A 260 -25.02 10.66 -28.13
N ASP A 261 -24.49 11.63 -28.87
CA ASP A 261 -23.11 12.07 -28.73
C ASP A 261 -22.87 12.61 -27.31
N GLU A 262 -21.87 12.03 -26.65
CA GLU A 262 -21.42 12.44 -25.32
C GLU A 262 -19.97 12.90 -25.41
N HIS A 263 -19.17 12.67 -24.35
CA HIS A 263 -17.85 13.25 -24.24
C HIS A 263 -16.77 12.23 -23.88
N HIS A 264 -15.66 12.27 -24.63
CA HIS A 264 -14.35 11.92 -24.09
C HIS A 264 -14.08 12.83 -22.89
N ARG A 265 -13.73 12.28 -21.73
CA ARG A 265 -13.40 13.08 -20.53
C ARG A 265 -12.10 12.60 -19.91
N ALA A 266 -11.15 13.51 -19.75
CA ALA A 266 -9.91 13.23 -19.04
C ALA A 266 -9.47 14.45 -18.21
N ILE A 267 -8.71 14.17 -17.16
CA ILE A 267 -8.01 15.20 -16.37
C ILE A 267 -6.53 15.06 -16.63
N VAL A 268 -5.87 16.18 -16.95
CA VAL A 268 -4.43 16.26 -17.05
C VAL A 268 -3.92 17.16 -15.93
N ALA A 269 -3.09 16.63 -15.05
CA ALA A 269 -2.42 17.38 -14.00
C ALA A 269 -0.91 17.38 -14.21
N THR A 270 -0.22 18.44 -13.78
CA THR A 270 1.25 18.49 -13.83
C THR A 270 1.87 19.28 -12.68
N GLY A 271 2.95 18.76 -12.09
CA GLY A 271 3.60 19.33 -10.90
C GLY A 271 5.00 18.77 -10.64
N LEU A 272 5.64 19.18 -9.54
CA LEU A 272 7.02 18.81 -9.19
C LEU A 272 7.14 17.49 -8.41
N GLU A 273 6.03 16.97 -7.89
CA GLU A 273 6.00 15.69 -7.17
C GLU A 273 4.89 14.83 -7.78
N TYR A 274 5.20 13.57 -8.07
CA TYR A 274 4.26 12.69 -8.75
C TYR A 274 2.97 12.48 -7.94
N GLN A 275 3.08 12.11 -6.65
CA GLN A 275 1.91 11.82 -5.82
C GLN A 275 1.00 13.05 -5.66
N ARG A 276 1.58 14.23 -5.45
CA ARG A 276 0.81 15.49 -5.38
C ARG A 276 0.12 15.82 -6.70
N THR A 277 0.74 15.47 -7.82
CA THR A 277 0.15 15.62 -9.16
C THR A 277 -1.03 14.67 -9.35
N ALA A 278 -0.92 13.43 -8.88
CA ALA A 278 -2.03 12.48 -8.86
C ALA A 278 -3.17 12.96 -7.94
N ASP A 279 -2.85 13.41 -6.71
CA ASP A 279 -3.83 13.97 -5.75
C ASP A 279 -4.68 15.06 -6.41
N ALA A 280 -4.05 16.00 -7.14
CA ALA A 280 -4.73 17.07 -7.85
C ALA A 280 -5.72 16.56 -8.89
N ALA A 281 -5.34 15.54 -9.68
CA ALA A 281 -6.22 14.95 -10.67
C ALA A 281 -7.44 14.26 -10.02
N PHE A 282 -7.23 13.54 -8.92
CA PHE A 282 -8.31 12.84 -8.20
C PHE A 282 -9.23 13.78 -7.42
N TYR A 283 -8.72 14.88 -6.85
CA TYR A 283 -9.59 15.91 -6.27
C TYR A 283 -10.53 16.49 -7.32
N GLN A 284 -10.01 16.83 -8.50
CA GLN A 284 -10.85 17.32 -9.59
C GLN A 284 -11.83 16.24 -10.10
N ALA A 285 -11.43 14.98 -10.16
CA ALA A 285 -12.33 13.89 -10.53
C ALA A 285 -13.50 13.77 -9.55
N ARG A 286 -13.23 13.85 -8.24
CA ARG A 286 -14.28 13.89 -7.20
C ARG A 286 -15.24 15.05 -7.40
N GLU A 287 -14.75 16.23 -7.73
CA GLU A 287 -15.61 17.39 -7.98
C GLU A 287 -16.55 17.18 -9.18
N ILE A 288 -16.04 16.58 -10.27
CA ILE A 288 -16.85 16.24 -11.43
C ILE A 288 -17.94 15.21 -11.06
N ILE A 289 -17.58 14.15 -10.34
CA ILE A 289 -18.55 13.12 -9.93
C ILE A 289 -19.59 13.68 -8.95
N ARG A 290 -19.16 14.46 -7.96
CA ARG A 290 -20.06 15.07 -6.96
C ARG A 290 -21.10 16.00 -7.60
N ALA A 291 -20.72 16.75 -8.63
CA ALA A 291 -21.64 17.64 -9.33
C ALA A 291 -22.82 16.87 -9.98
N LEU A 292 -22.63 15.59 -10.34
CA LEU A 292 -23.68 14.74 -10.92
C LEU A 292 -24.65 14.23 -9.86
N ASP A 293 -24.13 13.83 -8.69
CA ASP A 293 -24.95 13.33 -7.59
C ASP A 293 -25.88 14.44 -7.05
N ILE A 294 -25.43 15.71 -6.98
CA ILE A 294 -26.29 16.86 -6.59
C ILE A 294 -27.45 17.09 -7.57
N ILE A 295 -27.22 16.83 -8.87
CA ILE A 295 -28.26 16.98 -9.89
C ILE A 295 -29.26 15.82 -9.80
N GLN A 296 -28.82 14.62 -9.40
CA GLN A 296 -29.67 13.43 -9.23
C GLN A 296 -30.44 13.43 -7.88
N ASP A 297 -29.83 13.85 -6.77
CA ASP A 297 -30.46 13.88 -5.44
C ASP A 297 -31.58 14.94 -5.30
N ASN A 298 -31.59 15.96 -6.16
CA ASN A 298 -32.70 16.94 -6.21
C ASN A 298 -34.03 16.34 -6.73
N GLN A 299 -34.07 15.07 -7.10
CA GLN A 299 -35.30 14.35 -7.45
C GLN A 299 -35.79 13.36 -6.37
N ASP A 300 -34.97 12.99 -5.38
CA ASP A 300 -35.29 11.93 -4.39
C ASP A 300 -34.87 12.29 -2.94
N ALA A 301 -34.98 13.56 -2.54
CA ALA A 301 -34.66 13.97 -1.17
C ALA A 301 -35.72 13.50 -0.16
N THR A 302 -35.40 12.48 0.63
CA THR A 302 -35.97 12.28 1.98
C THR A 302 -34.91 12.66 3.02
N SER A 303 -35.31 13.51 3.95
CA SER A 303 -34.49 14.11 5.00
C SER A 303 -34.04 13.08 6.03
N TRP A 304 -32.73 13.00 6.27
CA TRP A 304 -32.14 12.34 7.44
C TRP A 304 -31.79 13.42 8.46
N GLU A 305 -32.38 13.35 9.65
CA GLU A 305 -32.09 14.26 10.76
C GLU A 305 -30.76 13.88 11.42
N ASP A 306 -29.85 14.86 11.51
CA ASP A 306 -28.62 14.76 12.30
C ASP A 306 -28.95 14.72 13.80
N ASN A 307 -28.51 13.65 14.48
CA ASN A 307 -28.53 13.59 15.94
C ASN A 307 -27.25 14.21 16.50
N ASP A 308 -27.35 15.45 16.99
CA ASP A 308 -26.33 16.13 17.78
C ASP A 308 -26.25 15.52 19.20
N GLY A 309 -25.59 14.37 19.29
CA GLY A 309 -25.06 13.85 20.55
C GLY A 309 -23.66 14.44 20.84
N PRO A 310 -23.26 14.64 22.11
CA PRO A 310 -21.91 15.09 22.42
C PRO A 310 -20.87 14.13 21.84
N ALA A 311 -19.87 14.67 21.15
CA ALA A 311 -18.78 13.89 20.56
C ALA A 311 -18.13 13.01 21.64
N PRO A 312 -18.14 11.68 21.50
CA PRO A 312 -17.46 10.81 22.46
C PRO A 312 -15.96 11.14 22.48
N LEU A 313 -15.38 11.15 23.67
CA LEU A 313 -13.92 11.27 23.85
C LEU A 313 -13.23 10.20 22.97
N PRO A 314 -12.17 10.54 22.23
CA PRO A 314 -11.52 9.59 21.32
C PRO A 314 -10.82 8.50 22.14
N ALA A 315 -11.46 7.34 22.26
CA ALA A 315 -10.87 6.07 22.65
C ALA A 315 -10.73 5.20 21.39
N TRP A 316 -9.63 4.47 21.25
CA TRP A 316 -9.50 3.51 20.16
C TRP A 316 -10.48 2.35 20.36
N TYR A 317 -11.22 2.04 19.30
CA TYR A 317 -12.03 0.82 19.18
C TYR A 317 -11.54 0.02 17.99
N GLN A 318 -11.38 -1.28 18.17
CA GLN A 318 -11.11 -2.20 17.08
C GLN A 318 -12.24 -2.07 16.04
N THR A 319 -11.87 -1.74 14.80
CA THR A 319 -12.79 -1.80 13.68
C THR A 319 -12.70 -3.17 13.00
N TRP A 320 -13.66 -3.50 12.12
CA TRP A 320 -13.75 -4.83 11.52
C TRP A 320 -12.53 -5.23 10.68
N PHE A 321 -11.76 -4.25 10.19
CA PHE A 321 -10.54 -4.44 9.41
C PHE A 321 -9.24 -4.35 10.24
N ASP A 322 -9.32 -4.11 11.55
CA ASP A 322 -8.15 -4.12 12.44
C ASP A 322 -7.94 -5.50 13.10
N GLY A 323 -8.88 -6.43 12.90
CA GLY A 323 -8.76 -7.81 13.37
C GLY A 323 -7.86 -8.67 12.46
N LEU A 324 -7.08 -9.59 13.04
CA LEU A 324 -6.53 -10.69 12.24
C LEU A 324 -7.70 -11.57 11.77
N ALA A 325 -7.79 -11.81 10.45
CA ALA A 325 -8.84 -12.64 9.88
C ALA A 325 -8.34 -13.99 9.38
N TYR A 326 -9.25 -14.97 9.32
CA TYR A 326 -9.06 -16.23 8.62
C TYR A 326 -10.00 -16.31 7.42
N CYS A 327 -9.46 -16.59 6.23
CA CYS A 327 -10.22 -16.84 5.01
C CYS A 327 -10.15 -18.33 4.64
N THR A 328 -11.30 -18.94 4.35
CA THR A 328 -11.37 -20.39 4.13
C THR A 328 -10.87 -20.86 2.77
N TRP A 329 -10.65 -19.96 1.80
CA TRP A 329 -10.44 -20.30 0.39
C TRP A 329 -9.28 -21.27 0.13
N ASN A 330 -8.02 -20.85 0.35
CA ASN A 330 -6.88 -21.73 0.08
C ASN A 330 -6.71 -22.82 1.15
N GLY A 331 -7.01 -22.51 2.41
CA GLY A 331 -6.80 -23.43 3.53
C GLY A 331 -7.75 -24.64 3.54
N LEU A 332 -9.03 -24.46 3.16
CA LEU A 332 -10.05 -25.52 3.22
C LEU A 332 -10.53 -26.01 1.83
N GLY A 333 -10.25 -25.22 0.79
CA GLY A 333 -10.58 -25.54 -0.60
C GLY A 333 -12.08 -25.45 -0.93
N SER A 334 -12.43 -25.89 -2.13
CA SER A 334 -13.79 -25.78 -2.68
C SER A 334 -14.83 -26.68 -2.01
N GLU A 335 -14.41 -27.78 -1.38
CA GLU A 335 -15.30 -28.72 -0.68
C GLU A 335 -15.57 -28.23 0.76
N LEU A 336 -16.12 -27.03 0.90
CA LEU A 336 -16.33 -26.36 2.18
C LEU A 336 -17.52 -26.98 2.95
N SER A 337 -17.40 -27.11 4.27
CA SER A 337 -18.45 -27.64 5.15
C SER A 337 -18.38 -27.03 6.56
N GLU A 338 -19.49 -27.10 7.31
CA GLU A 338 -19.52 -26.69 8.73
C GLU A 338 -18.42 -27.38 9.55
N GLU A 339 -18.24 -28.69 9.35
CA GLU A 339 -17.25 -29.50 10.07
C GLU A 339 -15.82 -29.00 9.82
N LYS A 340 -15.44 -28.75 8.55
CA LYS A 340 -14.10 -28.27 8.21
C LYS A 340 -13.82 -26.89 8.80
N ILE A 341 -14.81 -26.00 8.79
CA ILE A 341 -14.67 -24.65 9.38
C ILE A 341 -14.43 -24.77 10.89
N ILE A 342 -15.23 -25.57 11.59
CA ILE A 342 -15.09 -25.75 13.04
C ILE A 342 -13.74 -26.40 13.37
N ALA A 343 -13.30 -27.41 12.61
CA ALA A 343 -12.02 -28.07 12.81
C ALA A 343 -10.84 -27.10 12.61
N ALA A 344 -10.88 -26.26 11.57
CA ALA A 344 -9.84 -25.27 11.30
C ALA A 344 -9.74 -24.20 12.40
N LEU A 345 -10.89 -23.70 12.87
CA LEU A 345 -10.91 -22.75 13.98
C LEU A 345 -10.45 -23.36 15.30
N GLN A 346 -10.74 -24.65 15.54
CA GLN A 346 -10.22 -25.38 16.69
C GLN A 346 -8.70 -25.51 16.60
N ASP A 347 -8.16 -25.90 15.45
CA ASP A 347 -6.72 -26.03 15.23
C ASP A 347 -5.98 -24.69 15.42
N LEU A 348 -6.52 -23.59 14.88
CA LEU A 348 -6.02 -22.23 15.15
C LEU A 348 -6.02 -21.92 16.66
N SER A 349 -7.12 -22.19 17.34
CA SER A 349 -7.27 -21.95 18.79
C SER A 349 -6.29 -22.78 19.61
N ASP A 350 -6.09 -24.05 19.28
CA ASP A 350 -5.18 -24.98 19.96
C ASP A 350 -3.72 -24.53 19.81
N ASN A 351 -3.40 -23.86 18.70
CA ASN A 351 -2.10 -23.23 18.44
C ASN A 351 -1.98 -21.79 18.97
N GLY A 352 -2.99 -21.29 19.69
CA GLY A 352 -3.00 -19.93 20.27
C GLY A 352 -3.22 -18.80 19.26
N ILE A 353 -3.71 -19.11 18.05
CA ILE A 353 -4.06 -18.13 17.02
C ILE A 353 -5.54 -17.76 17.16
N ASN A 354 -5.79 -16.62 17.79
CA ASN A 354 -7.14 -16.13 18.04
C ASN A 354 -7.59 -15.11 16.99
N VAL A 355 -8.06 -15.58 15.82
CA VAL A 355 -8.63 -14.67 14.81
C VAL A 355 -9.92 -14.01 15.29
N SER A 356 -10.18 -12.78 14.84
CA SER A 356 -11.39 -12.03 15.22
C SER A 356 -12.42 -11.91 14.10
N THR A 357 -12.00 -12.19 12.87
CA THR A 357 -12.87 -12.19 11.68
C THR A 357 -12.72 -13.54 10.97
N LEU A 358 -13.85 -14.17 10.65
CA LEU A 358 -13.91 -15.33 9.76
C LEU A 358 -14.54 -14.91 8.44
N ILE A 359 -13.89 -15.22 7.32
CA ILE A 359 -14.46 -15.09 5.98
C ILE A 359 -14.76 -16.51 5.48
N ILE A 360 -16.05 -16.86 5.46
CA ILE A 360 -16.55 -18.09 4.82
C ILE A 360 -16.61 -17.80 3.32
N ASP A 361 -15.56 -18.22 2.61
CA ASP A 361 -15.39 -17.97 1.18
C ASP A 361 -16.27 -18.91 0.33
N ASP A 362 -16.04 -18.94 -0.98
CA ASP A 362 -16.89 -19.59 -1.97
C ASP A 362 -17.24 -21.08 -1.67
N ASN A 363 -18.41 -21.52 -2.16
CA ASN A 363 -19.03 -22.86 -2.08
C ASN A 363 -19.88 -23.17 -0.83
N TRP A 364 -20.38 -22.17 -0.10
CA TRP A 364 -21.39 -22.39 0.94
C TRP A 364 -22.83 -22.38 0.39
N GLN A 365 -23.07 -21.73 -0.74
CA GLN A 365 -24.39 -21.49 -1.31
C GLN A 365 -25.06 -22.74 -1.88
N SER A 366 -26.39 -22.74 -1.92
CA SER A 366 -27.21 -23.70 -2.68
C SER A 366 -27.16 -23.41 -4.18
N LEU A 367 -26.56 -24.32 -4.95
CA LEU A 367 -26.34 -24.20 -6.39
C LEU A 367 -26.99 -25.35 -7.16
N ASP A 368 -27.33 -25.11 -8.42
CA ASP A 368 -27.68 -26.17 -9.38
C ASP A 368 -26.45 -26.76 -10.08
N ASP A 369 -26.66 -27.75 -10.95
CA ASP A 369 -25.58 -28.46 -11.67
C ASP A 369 -24.74 -27.54 -12.57
N ASN A 370 -25.29 -26.39 -12.99
CA ASN A 370 -24.59 -25.39 -13.80
C ASN A 370 -23.94 -24.29 -12.94
N ARG A 371 -23.84 -24.49 -11.62
CA ARG A 371 -23.33 -23.48 -10.67
C ARG A 371 -24.13 -22.17 -10.76
N ARG A 372 -25.47 -22.25 -10.78
CA ARG A 372 -26.33 -21.07 -10.66
C ARG A 372 -26.98 -21.02 -9.29
N TRP A 373 -27.22 -19.81 -8.79
CA TRP A 373 -27.75 -19.63 -7.43
C TRP A 373 -29.23 -19.99 -7.35
N VAL A 374 -29.60 -20.89 -6.45
CA VAL A 374 -30.97 -21.43 -6.34
C VAL A 374 -31.79 -20.72 -5.26
N GLN A 375 -31.21 -20.55 -4.06
CA GLN A 375 -31.88 -20.03 -2.87
C GLN A 375 -30.85 -19.46 -1.88
N PHE A 376 -31.30 -18.61 -0.94
CA PHE A 376 -30.41 -17.97 0.03
C PHE A 376 -29.78 -18.94 1.04
N GLU A 377 -30.46 -20.03 1.39
CA GLU A 377 -29.94 -20.99 2.38
C GLU A 377 -28.70 -21.74 1.88
N ALA A 378 -27.82 -22.10 2.81
CA ALA A 378 -26.61 -22.87 2.55
C ALA A 378 -26.93 -24.27 1.98
N ASN A 379 -25.95 -24.86 1.29
CA ASN A 379 -26.10 -26.19 0.72
C ASN A 379 -26.03 -27.31 1.77
N LYS A 380 -26.17 -28.56 1.32
CA LYS A 380 -26.19 -29.77 2.16
C LYS A 380 -24.93 -29.99 3.03
N ASN A 381 -23.81 -29.32 2.75
CA ASN A 381 -22.59 -29.39 3.57
C ASN A 381 -22.72 -28.56 4.87
N PHE A 382 -23.82 -27.81 5.00
CA PHE A 382 -24.26 -27.08 6.18
C PHE A 382 -25.61 -27.69 6.62
N PRO A 383 -25.61 -28.90 7.21
CA PRO A 383 -26.80 -29.75 7.33
C PRO A 383 -27.93 -29.13 8.17
N ASN A 384 -27.60 -28.18 9.04
CA ASN A 384 -28.55 -27.47 9.90
C ASN A 384 -28.75 -25.99 9.49
N GLY A 385 -28.28 -25.61 8.29
CA GLY A 385 -28.36 -24.26 7.75
C GLY A 385 -27.31 -23.30 8.30
N LEU A 386 -27.17 -22.15 7.63
CA LEU A 386 -26.12 -21.17 7.94
C LEU A 386 -26.23 -20.60 9.37
N ALA A 387 -27.46 -20.38 9.85
CA ALA A 387 -27.72 -19.84 11.19
C ALA A 387 -27.23 -20.77 12.31
N HIS A 388 -27.32 -22.09 12.12
CA HIS A 388 -26.76 -23.06 13.06
C HIS A 388 -25.24 -22.96 13.08
N THR A 389 -24.61 -22.97 11.91
CA THR A 389 -23.16 -22.92 11.74
C THR A 389 -22.55 -21.69 12.43
N THR A 390 -23.06 -20.49 12.15
CA THR A 390 -22.54 -19.25 12.76
C THR A 390 -22.75 -19.21 14.27
N SER A 391 -23.87 -19.74 14.76
CA SER A 391 -24.18 -19.85 16.20
C SER A 391 -23.20 -20.78 16.91
N GLU A 392 -22.93 -21.96 16.35
CA GLU A 392 -21.95 -22.90 16.89
C GLU A 392 -20.53 -22.33 16.86
N ILE A 393 -20.15 -21.62 15.79
CA ILE A 393 -18.85 -20.91 15.71
C ILE A 393 -18.72 -19.90 16.86
N ARG A 394 -19.67 -18.99 17.05
CA ARG A 394 -19.62 -17.97 18.12
C ARG A 394 -19.73 -18.57 19.52
N LYS A 395 -20.39 -19.72 19.65
CA LYS A 395 -20.50 -20.45 20.92
C LYS A 395 -19.15 -21.03 21.32
N ARG A 396 -18.42 -21.65 20.39
CA ARG A 396 -17.13 -22.32 20.64
C ARG A 396 -15.94 -21.35 20.65
N PHE A 397 -15.91 -20.39 19.72
CA PHE A 397 -14.78 -19.50 19.49
C PHE A 397 -15.15 -18.05 19.85
N LYS A 398 -15.01 -17.69 21.14
CA LYS A 398 -15.41 -16.38 21.67
C LYS A 398 -14.66 -15.18 21.07
N ASN A 399 -13.51 -15.43 20.45
CA ASN A 399 -12.71 -14.39 19.80
C ASN A 399 -13.29 -13.95 18.44
N ILE A 400 -14.13 -14.77 17.79
CA ILE A 400 -14.76 -14.44 16.51
C ILE A 400 -15.85 -13.39 16.73
N LYS A 401 -15.54 -12.15 16.33
CA LYS A 401 -16.44 -11.00 16.38
C LYS A 401 -17.22 -10.84 15.10
N HIS A 402 -16.57 -11.07 13.97
CA HIS A 402 -17.14 -10.87 12.64
C HIS A 402 -17.18 -12.17 11.87
N ILE A 403 -18.33 -12.46 11.27
CA ILE A 403 -18.46 -13.50 10.26
C ILE A 403 -18.88 -12.84 8.97
N ALA A 404 -18.03 -12.98 7.95
CA ALA A 404 -18.29 -12.58 6.57
C ALA A 404 -18.63 -13.81 5.74
N VAL A 405 -19.50 -13.65 4.75
CA VAL A 405 -19.71 -14.67 3.71
C VAL A 405 -19.42 -14.09 2.33
N TRP A 406 -18.91 -14.93 1.45
CA TRP A 406 -18.69 -14.60 0.05
C TRP A 406 -19.99 -14.71 -0.76
N HIS A 407 -20.21 -13.82 -1.73
CA HIS A 407 -21.21 -13.99 -2.80
C HIS A 407 -20.78 -13.23 -4.05
N ALA A 408 -21.31 -13.58 -5.23
CA ALA A 408 -21.11 -12.77 -6.45
C ALA A 408 -22.24 -11.73 -6.61
N LEU A 409 -21.99 -10.67 -7.38
CA LEU A 409 -22.92 -9.54 -7.51
C LEU A 409 -24.22 -9.90 -8.26
N LEU A 410 -24.12 -10.67 -9.34
CA LEU A 410 -25.24 -10.97 -10.26
C LEU A 410 -25.97 -12.30 -9.96
N GLY A 411 -25.58 -12.98 -8.89
CA GLY A 411 -26.02 -14.34 -8.58
C GLY A 411 -24.85 -15.17 -8.06
N TYR A 412 -24.67 -16.37 -8.62
CA TYR A 412 -23.39 -17.07 -8.56
C TYR A 412 -22.62 -16.86 -9.88
N TRP A 413 -21.53 -17.59 -10.13
CA TRP A 413 -20.70 -17.43 -11.34
C TRP A 413 -21.51 -17.45 -12.66
N GLU A 414 -22.54 -18.29 -12.77
CA GLU A 414 -23.42 -18.38 -13.96
C GLU A 414 -24.81 -17.71 -13.75
N GLY A 415 -24.94 -16.84 -12.75
CA GLY A 415 -26.17 -16.12 -12.43
C GLY A 415 -27.14 -16.90 -11.54
N ILE A 416 -28.44 -16.75 -11.81
CA ILE A 416 -29.57 -17.31 -11.05
C ILE A 416 -30.12 -18.55 -11.75
N SER A 417 -30.49 -19.57 -10.97
CA SER A 417 -31.07 -20.81 -11.49
C SER A 417 -32.52 -20.59 -11.97
N PRO A 418 -32.83 -20.80 -13.26
CA PRO A 418 -34.21 -20.70 -13.76
C PRO A 418 -35.12 -21.73 -13.10
N GLY A 419 -36.29 -21.31 -12.61
CA GLY A 419 -37.22 -22.12 -11.82
C GLY A 419 -36.77 -22.37 -10.37
N GLY A 420 -35.61 -21.83 -9.97
CA GLY A 420 -35.15 -21.83 -8.58
C GLY A 420 -36.00 -20.93 -7.67
N ALA A 421 -35.74 -20.98 -6.37
CA ALA A 421 -36.50 -20.19 -5.40
C ALA A 421 -36.31 -18.68 -5.62
N ILE A 422 -35.11 -18.23 -6.01
CA ILE A 422 -34.86 -16.82 -6.33
C ILE A 422 -35.67 -16.40 -7.56
N ASP A 423 -35.59 -17.12 -8.67
CA ASP A 423 -36.35 -16.82 -9.91
C ASP A 423 -37.88 -16.85 -9.69
N THR A 424 -38.37 -17.74 -8.82
CA THR A 424 -39.81 -17.80 -8.50
C THR A 424 -40.29 -16.61 -7.66
N ASN A 425 -39.41 -16.00 -6.85
CA ASN A 425 -39.76 -14.92 -5.93
C ASN A 425 -39.40 -13.51 -6.42
N TYR A 426 -38.54 -13.40 -7.43
CA TYR A 426 -38.05 -12.13 -7.98
C TYR A 426 -38.10 -12.18 -9.51
N LYS A 427 -38.49 -11.07 -10.13
CA LYS A 427 -38.48 -10.94 -11.58
C LYS A 427 -37.04 -11.08 -12.09
N CYS A 428 -36.78 -12.14 -12.86
CA CYS A 428 -35.50 -12.34 -13.53
C CYS A 428 -35.62 -12.12 -15.04
N THR A 429 -34.48 -11.87 -15.68
CA THR A 429 -34.35 -11.70 -17.12
C THR A 429 -33.09 -12.39 -17.61
N THR A 430 -33.12 -12.88 -18.85
CA THR A 430 -31.92 -13.38 -19.52
C THR A 430 -31.32 -12.26 -20.36
N VAL A 431 -30.01 -12.05 -20.23
CA VAL A 431 -29.26 -11.04 -20.98
C VAL A 431 -28.03 -11.67 -21.64
N LYS A 432 -27.53 -11.00 -22.67
CA LYS A 432 -26.32 -11.42 -23.40
C LYS A 432 -25.07 -10.92 -22.69
N TRP A 433 -24.12 -11.83 -22.48
CA TRP A 433 -22.87 -11.64 -21.77
C TRP A 433 -21.73 -12.31 -22.53
N HIS A 434 -20.50 -11.77 -22.44
CA HIS A 434 -19.29 -12.35 -23.05
C HIS A 434 -19.42 -12.74 -24.54
N GLY A 435 -20.05 -11.89 -25.36
CA GLY A 435 -20.16 -12.15 -26.80
C GLY A 435 -21.26 -13.17 -27.15
N GLY A 436 -22.39 -13.13 -26.45
CA GLY A 436 -23.62 -13.84 -26.78
C GLY A 436 -24.04 -14.96 -25.84
N HIS A 437 -23.28 -15.24 -24.78
CA HIS A 437 -23.66 -16.19 -23.72
C HIS A 437 -24.89 -15.69 -22.98
N ASP A 438 -25.83 -16.58 -22.70
CA ASP A 438 -27.04 -16.23 -21.96
C ASP A 438 -26.79 -16.36 -20.45
N VAL A 439 -26.93 -15.25 -19.73
CA VAL A 439 -26.91 -15.25 -18.26
C VAL A 439 -28.25 -14.80 -17.72
N HIS A 440 -28.74 -15.54 -16.73
CA HIS A 440 -30.02 -15.28 -16.09
C HIS A 440 -29.79 -14.52 -14.79
N VAL A 441 -30.36 -13.32 -14.67
CA VAL A 441 -30.10 -12.40 -13.56
C VAL A 441 -31.41 -11.79 -13.05
N VAL A 442 -31.43 -11.32 -11.80
CA VAL A 442 -32.55 -10.53 -11.29
C VAL A 442 -32.65 -9.22 -12.08
N ASP A 443 -33.85 -8.90 -12.55
CA ASP A 443 -34.14 -7.71 -13.35
C ASP A 443 -34.33 -6.49 -12.44
N GLU A 444 -33.99 -5.30 -12.95
CA GLU A 444 -33.96 -4.02 -12.21
C GLU A 444 -35.10 -3.81 -11.19
N PRO A 445 -36.39 -4.08 -11.51
CA PRO A 445 -37.48 -3.79 -10.57
C PRO A 445 -37.38 -4.52 -9.23
N ASP A 446 -36.68 -5.66 -9.19
CA ASP A 446 -36.58 -6.53 -8.01
C ASP A 446 -35.17 -6.63 -7.42
N VAL A 447 -34.13 -6.07 -8.07
CA VAL A 447 -32.74 -6.14 -7.58
C VAL A 447 -32.62 -5.60 -6.15
N SER A 448 -33.19 -4.42 -5.88
CA SER A 448 -33.15 -3.82 -4.54
C SER A 448 -33.90 -4.66 -3.50
N ARG A 449 -35.06 -5.23 -3.85
CA ARG A 449 -35.82 -6.10 -2.95
C ARG A 449 -35.04 -7.37 -2.63
N MET A 450 -34.45 -8.01 -3.63
CA MET A 450 -33.63 -9.21 -3.47
C MET A 450 -32.45 -8.97 -2.53
N TYR A 451 -31.67 -7.89 -2.74
CA TYR A 451 -30.55 -7.56 -1.86
C TYR A 451 -30.99 -7.26 -0.42
N SER A 452 -32.11 -6.55 -0.24
CA SER A 452 -32.66 -6.30 1.11
C SER A 452 -33.02 -7.59 1.81
N ASP A 453 -33.71 -8.50 1.12
CA ASP A 453 -34.18 -9.77 1.69
C ASP A 453 -33.01 -10.72 1.96
N PHE A 454 -32.04 -10.79 1.03
CA PHE A 454 -30.85 -11.61 1.17
C PHE A 454 -30.01 -11.16 2.37
N TYR A 455 -29.74 -9.87 2.50
CA TYR A 455 -28.94 -9.36 3.62
C TYR A 455 -29.68 -9.43 4.95
N LYS A 456 -31.00 -9.27 4.95
CA LYS A 456 -31.83 -9.55 6.12
C LYS A 456 -31.73 -11.02 6.54
N PHE A 457 -31.75 -11.96 5.59
CA PHE A 457 -31.54 -13.38 5.85
C PHE A 457 -30.15 -13.63 6.47
N LEU A 458 -29.08 -13.06 5.89
CA LEU A 458 -27.72 -13.18 6.40
C LEU A 458 -27.59 -12.66 7.84
N VAL A 459 -28.14 -11.47 8.13
CA VAL A 459 -28.18 -10.93 9.50
C VAL A 459 -28.95 -11.84 10.44
N GLY A 460 -30.10 -12.37 10.01
CA GLY A 460 -30.87 -13.37 10.76
C GLY A 460 -30.09 -14.67 11.02
N ALA A 461 -29.18 -15.03 10.11
CA ALA A 461 -28.25 -16.14 10.24
C ALA A 461 -26.96 -15.78 10.98
N GLY A 462 -26.84 -14.60 11.61
CA GLY A 462 -25.69 -14.23 12.43
C GLY A 462 -24.44 -13.78 11.65
N VAL A 463 -24.56 -13.56 10.34
CA VAL A 463 -23.55 -12.95 9.46
C VAL A 463 -23.66 -11.43 9.59
N ASP A 464 -22.52 -10.73 9.64
CA ASP A 464 -22.49 -9.29 9.85
C ASP A 464 -21.62 -8.50 8.86
N SER A 465 -21.11 -9.19 7.82
CA SER A 465 -20.30 -8.63 6.75
C SER A 465 -20.34 -9.52 5.50
N VAL A 466 -19.94 -9.00 4.34
CA VAL A 466 -19.88 -9.77 3.08
C VAL A 466 -18.63 -9.46 2.25
N LYS A 467 -18.15 -10.46 1.52
CA LYS A 467 -17.21 -10.28 0.39
C LYS A 467 -18.01 -10.45 -0.90
N CYS A 468 -18.09 -9.39 -1.71
CA CYS A 468 -18.88 -9.39 -2.95
C CYS A 468 -17.94 -9.45 -4.15
N ASP A 469 -17.95 -10.58 -4.85
CA ASP A 469 -17.13 -10.87 -6.02
C ASP A 469 -17.88 -10.64 -7.33
N ASN A 470 -17.16 -10.85 -8.42
CA ASN A 470 -17.60 -10.72 -9.80
C ASN A 470 -18.29 -9.38 -10.13
N GLN A 471 -17.89 -8.30 -9.46
CA GLN A 471 -18.61 -7.03 -9.60
C GLN A 471 -18.43 -6.39 -10.96
N ALA A 472 -17.26 -6.55 -11.59
CA ALA A 472 -16.98 -6.01 -12.92
C ALA A 472 -17.82 -6.65 -14.04
N ALA A 473 -18.52 -7.76 -13.77
CA ALA A 473 -19.43 -8.40 -14.73
C ALA A 473 -20.51 -7.43 -15.25
N ILE A 474 -20.88 -6.41 -14.47
CA ILE A 474 -21.83 -5.37 -14.89
C ILE A 474 -21.34 -4.57 -16.11
N ASP A 475 -20.02 -4.48 -16.31
CA ASP A 475 -19.41 -3.78 -17.44
C ASP A 475 -19.28 -4.65 -18.70
N GLU A 476 -19.62 -5.95 -18.58
CA GLU A 476 -19.37 -6.97 -19.60
C GLU A 476 -20.63 -7.44 -20.33
N PHE A 477 -21.83 -7.04 -19.89
CA PHE A 477 -23.04 -7.28 -20.67
C PHE A 477 -22.87 -6.72 -22.09
N ASP A 478 -23.38 -7.39 -23.11
CA ASP A 478 -23.13 -7.01 -24.51
C ASP A 478 -23.92 -5.75 -24.92
N ASP A 479 -25.14 -5.60 -24.38
CA ASP A 479 -26.06 -4.51 -24.72
C ASP A 479 -25.88 -3.27 -23.83
N ALA A 480 -25.77 -2.09 -24.46
CA ALA A 480 -25.53 -0.82 -23.78
C ALA A 480 -26.70 -0.39 -22.87
N THR A 481 -27.94 -0.65 -23.28
CA THR A 481 -29.14 -0.33 -22.49
C THR A 481 -29.26 -1.25 -21.27
N VAL A 482 -28.84 -2.51 -21.39
CA VAL A 482 -28.73 -3.45 -20.28
C VAL A 482 -27.66 -2.98 -19.29
N ARG A 483 -26.45 -2.63 -19.75
CA ARG A 483 -25.38 -2.09 -18.88
C ARG A 483 -25.87 -0.86 -18.13
N GLN A 484 -26.43 0.14 -18.83
CA GLN A 484 -26.91 1.37 -18.20
C GLN A 484 -27.89 1.10 -17.05
N ARG A 485 -28.85 0.22 -17.29
CA ARG A 485 -29.97 -0.06 -16.39
C ARG A 485 -29.56 -0.97 -15.22
N LEU A 486 -28.94 -2.12 -15.53
CA LEU A 486 -28.60 -3.12 -14.51
C LEU A 486 -27.37 -2.72 -13.70
N SER A 487 -26.32 -2.14 -14.29
CA SER A 487 -25.11 -1.76 -13.54
C SER A 487 -25.44 -0.80 -12.40
N ARG A 488 -26.30 0.19 -12.68
CA ARG A 488 -26.79 1.12 -11.66
C ARG A 488 -27.63 0.40 -10.61
N ALA A 489 -28.63 -0.39 -11.02
CA ALA A 489 -29.55 -1.06 -10.11
C ALA A 489 -28.82 -1.98 -9.11
N TYR A 490 -27.85 -2.77 -9.58
CA TYR A 490 -27.05 -3.66 -8.74
C TYR A 490 -26.11 -2.90 -7.80
N GLN A 491 -25.40 -1.88 -8.30
CA GLN A 491 -24.47 -1.11 -7.46
C GLN A 491 -25.20 -0.28 -6.39
N ASP A 492 -26.33 0.34 -6.74
CA ASP A 492 -27.15 1.10 -5.79
C ASP A 492 -27.74 0.16 -4.73
N ALA A 493 -28.27 -1.01 -5.13
CA ALA A 493 -28.78 -2.01 -4.20
C ALA A 493 -27.68 -2.56 -3.28
N PHE A 494 -26.51 -2.90 -3.82
CA PHE A 494 -25.38 -3.38 -3.04
C PHE A 494 -24.91 -2.35 -2.01
N LYS A 495 -24.73 -1.08 -2.42
CA LYS A 495 -24.34 0.02 -1.54
C LYS A 495 -25.38 0.28 -0.45
N LEU A 496 -26.66 0.42 -0.82
CA LEU A 496 -27.74 0.77 0.10
C LEU A 496 -27.97 -0.33 1.14
N HIS A 497 -28.08 -1.58 0.70
CA HIS A 497 -28.42 -2.68 1.60
C HIS A 497 -27.22 -3.14 2.44
N SER A 498 -25.99 -3.03 1.94
CA SER A 498 -24.82 -3.25 2.78
C SER A 498 -24.69 -2.19 3.88
N LEU A 499 -25.05 -0.94 3.61
CA LEU A 499 -25.14 0.10 4.64
C LEU A 499 -26.21 -0.23 5.68
N LYS A 500 -27.42 -0.56 5.23
CA LYS A 500 -28.56 -0.84 6.10
C LYS A 500 -28.32 -2.04 7.03
N TRP A 501 -27.81 -3.14 6.50
CA TRP A 501 -27.76 -4.42 7.21
C TRP A 501 -26.40 -4.73 7.85
N PHE A 502 -25.30 -4.22 7.27
CA PHE A 502 -23.95 -4.51 7.74
C PHE A 502 -23.16 -3.26 8.17
N SER A 503 -23.78 -2.07 8.15
CA SER A 503 -23.07 -0.80 8.36
C SER A 503 -21.87 -0.64 7.40
N ARG A 504 -22.00 -1.16 6.17
CA ARG A 504 -20.95 -1.23 5.13
C ARG A 504 -19.69 -2.00 5.52
N LYS A 505 -19.78 -2.98 6.42
CA LYS A 505 -18.70 -3.99 6.57
C LYS A 505 -18.69 -4.91 5.36
N VAL A 506 -18.05 -4.46 4.28
CA VAL A 506 -17.99 -5.19 3.00
C VAL A 506 -16.60 -5.16 2.39
N ILE A 507 -16.27 -6.24 1.69
CA ILE A 507 -15.13 -6.32 0.76
C ILE A 507 -15.70 -6.20 -0.66
N TYR A 508 -15.29 -5.16 -1.37
CA TYR A 508 -15.48 -5.10 -2.81
C TYR A 508 -14.40 -5.96 -3.48
N CYS A 509 -14.79 -6.90 -4.32
CA CYS A 509 -13.86 -7.79 -4.99
C CYS A 509 -14.29 -7.95 -6.45
N MET A 510 -13.31 -8.11 -7.34
CA MET A 510 -13.50 -8.09 -8.80
C MET A 510 -14.11 -6.78 -9.29
N GLU A 511 -13.81 -5.68 -8.60
CA GLU A 511 -14.51 -4.40 -8.70
C GLU A 511 -13.80 -3.37 -9.57
N HIS A 512 -12.67 -3.69 -10.23
CA HIS A 512 -11.90 -2.69 -10.99
C HIS A 512 -12.56 -2.28 -12.33
N SER A 513 -13.88 -2.36 -12.43
CA SER A 513 -14.67 -1.63 -13.40
C SER A 513 -14.48 -0.12 -13.19
N PRO A 514 -14.12 0.67 -14.21
CA PRO A 514 -14.03 2.12 -14.07
C PRO A 514 -15.35 2.75 -13.59
N TYR A 515 -16.50 2.17 -13.96
CA TYR A 515 -17.79 2.62 -13.44
C TYR A 515 -17.84 2.51 -11.91
N ILE A 516 -17.49 1.35 -11.34
CA ILE A 516 -17.49 1.13 -9.88
C ILE A 516 -16.44 2.01 -9.19
N LEU A 517 -15.22 2.06 -9.74
CA LEU A 517 -14.13 2.86 -9.18
C LEU A 517 -14.54 4.33 -9.02
N PHE A 518 -15.23 4.92 -10.00
CA PHE A 518 -15.63 6.32 -9.97
C PHE A 518 -16.96 6.59 -9.26
N ARG A 519 -17.96 5.70 -9.36
CA ARG A 519 -19.30 5.95 -8.76
C ARG A 519 -19.45 5.41 -7.35
N ALA A 520 -18.87 4.26 -7.04
CA ALA A 520 -19.02 3.62 -5.74
C ALA A 520 -17.86 3.94 -4.78
N LEU A 521 -16.62 3.97 -5.30
CA LEU A 521 -15.42 4.01 -4.48
C LEU A 521 -14.71 5.37 -4.44
N LEU A 522 -14.80 6.22 -5.46
CA LEU A 522 -14.16 7.53 -5.45
C LEU A 522 -14.83 8.57 -4.50
N PRO A 523 -16.17 8.62 -4.34
CA PRO A 523 -16.83 9.59 -3.47
C PRO A 523 -16.61 9.32 -1.98
N HIS A 524 -16.37 10.38 -1.20
CA HIS A 524 -16.21 10.32 0.26
C HIS A 524 -17.56 10.57 0.99
N ASN A 525 -18.65 10.00 0.47
CA ASN A 525 -20.02 10.23 0.97
C ASN A 525 -20.57 9.08 1.82
N GLY A 526 -19.69 8.24 2.39
CA GLY A 526 -20.10 7.23 3.36
C GLY A 526 -18.92 6.49 3.99
N PRO A 527 -19.21 5.51 4.88
CA PRO A 527 -18.18 4.72 5.54
C PRO A 527 -17.17 4.09 4.58
N ARG A 528 -15.91 4.02 4.99
CA ARG A 528 -14.85 3.33 4.26
C ARG A 528 -15.15 1.84 4.17
N VAL A 529 -14.85 1.25 3.01
CA VAL A 529 -14.99 -0.19 2.73
C VAL A 529 -13.62 -0.82 2.52
N LEU A 530 -13.56 -2.15 2.45
CA LEU A 530 -12.39 -2.86 1.92
C LEU A 530 -12.60 -3.10 0.43
N PHE A 531 -11.53 -3.12 -0.35
CA PHE A 531 -11.62 -3.44 -1.77
C PHE A 531 -10.34 -4.16 -2.25
N ARG A 532 -10.50 -5.19 -3.08
CA ARG A 532 -9.45 -6.14 -3.43
C ARG A 532 -8.54 -5.56 -4.51
N ASN A 533 -7.30 -5.26 -4.14
CA ASN A 533 -6.41 -4.37 -4.89
C ASN A 533 -5.58 -5.01 -6.02
N SER A 534 -5.45 -6.33 -6.10
CA SER A 534 -4.67 -7.05 -7.14
C SER A 534 -5.15 -8.48 -7.30
N ASP A 535 -4.96 -9.14 -8.46
CA ASP A 535 -5.37 -10.56 -8.69
C ASP A 535 -5.02 -11.52 -7.54
N ASP A 536 -5.70 -12.66 -7.49
CA ASP A 536 -5.66 -13.57 -6.36
C ASP A 536 -4.22 -13.95 -5.98
N PHE A 537 -4.02 -14.15 -4.68
CA PHE A 537 -2.86 -14.85 -4.17
C PHE A 537 -2.95 -16.34 -4.58
N PHE A 538 -2.02 -16.77 -5.42
CA PHE A 538 -1.88 -18.16 -5.84
C PHE A 538 -0.70 -18.83 -5.11
N PRO A 539 -0.92 -19.63 -4.05
CA PRO A 539 0.17 -20.24 -3.27
C PRO A 539 1.05 -21.18 -4.11
N GLU A 540 0.46 -21.83 -5.10
CA GLU A 540 1.11 -22.86 -5.92
C GLU A 540 1.82 -22.30 -7.17
N ILE A 541 1.84 -20.97 -7.38
CA ILE A 541 2.44 -20.34 -8.56
C ILE A 541 3.61 -19.44 -8.11
N PRO A 542 4.85 -19.97 -8.02
CA PRO A 542 5.99 -19.20 -7.49
C PRO A 542 6.25 -17.86 -8.20
N SER A 543 5.96 -17.78 -9.51
CA SER A 543 6.16 -16.56 -10.31
C SER A 543 5.15 -15.46 -10.00
N SER A 544 4.02 -15.76 -9.34
CA SER A 544 3.02 -14.75 -9.01
C SER A 544 3.34 -13.97 -7.73
N HIS A 545 4.15 -14.48 -6.81
CA HIS A 545 4.36 -13.85 -5.50
C HIS A 545 5.01 -12.45 -5.58
N ALA A 546 6.13 -12.33 -6.29
CA ALA A 546 6.78 -11.04 -6.50
C ALA A 546 5.89 -10.08 -7.30
N TRP A 547 5.18 -10.60 -8.32
CA TRP A 547 4.22 -9.83 -9.12
C TRP A 547 3.06 -9.32 -8.28
N HIS A 548 2.55 -10.13 -7.35
CA HIS A 548 1.44 -9.78 -6.46
C HIS A 548 1.78 -8.57 -5.60
N VAL A 549 2.94 -8.58 -4.95
CA VAL A 549 3.40 -7.45 -4.11
C VAL A 549 3.69 -6.22 -4.97
N PHE A 550 4.32 -6.40 -6.12
CA PHE A 550 4.56 -5.31 -7.07
C PHE A 550 3.26 -4.68 -7.58
N ALA A 551 2.32 -5.48 -8.07
CA ALA A 551 1.04 -5.02 -8.58
C ALA A 551 0.25 -4.28 -7.50
N ASN A 552 0.19 -4.82 -6.28
CA ASN A 552 -0.46 -4.14 -5.16
C ASN A 552 0.15 -2.77 -4.84
N ALA A 553 1.49 -2.72 -4.72
CA ALA A 553 2.19 -1.49 -4.40
C ALA A 553 1.94 -0.42 -5.46
N LEU A 554 2.03 -0.77 -6.74
CA LEU A 554 1.86 0.19 -7.84
C LEU A 554 0.37 0.54 -8.05
N ASN A 555 -0.57 -0.40 -7.88
CA ASN A 555 -2.00 -0.12 -7.95
C ASN A 555 -2.44 0.93 -6.90
N ASN A 556 -1.79 0.97 -5.73
CA ASN A 556 -2.04 1.98 -4.70
C ASN A 556 -1.81 3.43 -5.16
N ILE A 557 -1.05 3.67 -6.24
CA ILE A 557 -0.98 5.01 -6.85
C ILE A 557 -2.37 5.51 -7.24
N PHE A 558 -3.24 4.62 -7.73
CA PHE A 558 -4.63 4.93 -8.05
C PHE A 558 -5.53 4.72 -6.82
N THR A 559 -5.42 3.56 -6.19
CA THR A 559 -6.43 3.12 -5.22
C THR A 559 -6.32 3.82 -3.86
N SER A 560 -5.18 4.45 -3.54
CA SER A 560 -5.05 5.31 -2.35
C SER A 560 -5.96 6.54 -2.38
N HIS A 561 -6.50 6.91 -3.55
CA HIS A 561 -7.43 8.01 -3.71
C HIS A 561 -8.91 7.61 -3.56
N LEU A 562 -9.20 6.32 -3.35
CA LEU A 562 -10.56 5.82 -3.17
C LEU A 562 -10.97 5.85 -1.68
N ASN A 563 -12.27 5.87 -1.43
CA ASN A 563 -12.90 5.82 -0.12
C ASN A 563 -12.94 4.40 0.46
N GLY A 564 -11.77 3.78 0.60
CA GLY A 564 -11.62 2.46 1.18
C GLY A 564 -10.18 2.13 1.53
N LEU A 565 -9.98 0.95 2.10
CA LEU A 565 -8.64 0.41 2.35
C LEU A 565 -8.34 -0.68 1.31
N PRO A 566 -7.20 -0.59 0.60
CA PRO A 566 -6.77 -1.64 -0.32
C PRO A 566 -6.51 -2.94 0.44
N ASP A 567 -7.20 -3.98 0.02
CA ASP A 567 -7.03 -5.35 0.46
C ASP A 567 -6.02 -6.05 -0.45
N TRP A 568 -4.86 -6.37 0.11
CA TRP A 568 -3.74 -7.02 -0.60
C TRP A 568 -3.87 -8.55 -0.65
N ASP A 569 -5.06 -9.04 -0.36
CA ASP A 569 -5.48 -10.44 -0.38
C ASP A 569 -4.89 -11.30 0.75
N MET A 570 -5.55 -12.43 1.00
CA MET A 570 -5.08 -13.45 1.94
C MET A 570 -3.69 -13.99 1.56
N PHE A 571 -3.03 -14.67 2.50
CA PHE A 571 -1.82 -15.45 2.21
C PHE A 571 -1.62 -16.57 3.23
N GLN A 572 -0.70 -17.49 2.94
CA GLN A 572 -0.31 -18.56 3.86
C GLN A 572 0.95 -18.20 4.64
N SER A 573 0.88 -18.29 5.97
CA SER A 573 1.99 -17.98 6.89
C SER A 573 3.14 -18.98 6.80
N THR A 574 2.89 -20.17 6.26
CA THR A 574 3.91 -21.22 6.04
C THR A 574 4.38 -21.32 4.59
N LEU A 575 3.98 -20.37 3.72
CA LEU A 575 4.37 -20.37 2.32
C LEU A 575 5.90 -20.44 2.16
N PRO A 576 6.45 -21.49 1.53
CA PRO A 576 7.89 -21.64 1.39
C PRO A 576 8.53 -20.41 0.75
N GLU A 577 9.60 -19.91 1.37
CA GLU A 577 10.45 -18.80 0.89
C GLU A 577 9.79 -17.41 0.81
N TYR A 578 8.47 -17.32 0.68
CA TYR A 578 7.74 -16.06 0.50
C TYR A 578 6.82 -15.69 1.67
N ALA A 579 6.71 -16.51 2.73
CA ALA A 579 5.87 -16.20 3.88
C ALA A 579 6.20 -14.83 4.50
N GLY A 580 7.47 -14.60 4.87
CA GLY A 580 7.90 -13.31 5.41
C GLY A 580 7.75 -12.14 4.41
N PHE A 581 7.95 -12.42 3.13
CA PHE A 581 7.78 -11.45 2.04
C PHE A 581 6.33 -10.96 1.95
N HIS A 582 5.36 -11.87 1.98
CA HIS A 582 3.95 -11.54 2.00
C HIS A 582 3.52 -10.90 3.33
N ALA A 583 4.02 -11.39 4.47
CA ALA A 583 3.75 -10.80 5.78
C ALA A 583 4.15 -9.32 5.84
N ALA A 584 5.37 -8.99 5.41
CA ALA A 584 5.86 -7.62 5.35
C ALA A 584 5.03 -6.75 4.38
N ALA A 585 4.62 -7.31 3.24
CA ALA A 585 3.74 -6.63 2.28
C ALA A 585 2.37 -6.29 2.90
N ARG A 586 1.75 -7.22 3.64
CA ARG A 586 0.48 -6.97 4.33
C ARG A 586 0.65 -5.97 5.49
N CYS A 587 1.72 -6.06 6.27
CA CYS A 587 2.02 -5.10 7.35
C CYS A 587 2.23 -3.68 6.84
N ILE A 588 2.93 -3.48 5.71
CA ILE A 588 3.15 -2.14 5.16
C ILE A 588 1.88 -1.57 4.49
N SER A 589 1.00 -2.42 3.94
CA SER A 589 -0.11 -2.04 3.05
C SER A 589 -1.02 -0.91 3.60
N GLY A 590 -1.22 -0.87 4.92
CA GLY A 590 -2.25 -0.04 5.54
C GLY A 590 -3.67 -0.59 5.42
N GLY A 591 -3.81 -1.79 4.86
CA GLY A 591 -5.06 -2.55 4.71
C GLY A 591 -5.18 -3.69 5.74
N PRO A 592 -6.14 -4.60 5.51
CA PRO A 592 -6.37 -5.77 6.36
C PRO A 592 -5.29 -6.85 6.18
N ILE A 593 -5.24 -7.81 7.11
CA ILE A 593 -4.42 -9.02 6.98
C ILE A 593 -5.29 -10.24 7.24
N TYR A 594 -5.33 -11.13 6.25
CA TYR A 594 -6.00 -12.42 6.37
C TYR A 594 -4.99 -13.54 6.15
N ILE A 595 -5.02 -14.53 7.04
CA ILE A 595 -4.34 -15.80 6.83
C ILE A 595 -5.32 -16.80 6.21
N THR A 596 -4.81 -17.72 5.39
CA THR A 596 -5.57 -18.82 4.78
C THR A 596 -4.80 -20.14 4.89
N ASP A 597 -4.12 -20.29 6.01
CA ASP A 597 -3.35 -21.48 6.35
C ASP A 597 -4.23 -22.73 6.32
N ALA A 598 -3.67 -23.82 5.81
CA ALA A 598 -4.25 -25.13 5.99
C ALA A 598 -4.14 -25.55 7.47
N PRO A 599 -5.13 -26.27 8.04
CA PRO A 599 -5.03 -26.78 9.41
C PRO A 599 -3.72 -27.54 9.65
N GLY A 600 -3.07 -27.27 10.77
CA GLY A 600 -1.77 -27.82 11.15
C GLY A 600 -0.56 -27.18 10.46
N GLN A 601 -0.76 -26.16 9.61
CA GLN A 601 0.30 -25.46 8.88
C GLN A 601 0.32 -23.98 9.24
N HIS A 602 0.81 -23.66 10.44
CA HIS A 602 0.87 -22.29 10.96
C HIS A 602 2.30 -21.88 11.37
N ASP A 603 2.79 -20.76 10.84
CA ASP A 603 4.00 -20.12 11.36
C ASP A 603 3.62 -19.13 12.48
N ILE A 604 3.60 -19.62 13.72
CA ILE A 604 3.26 -18.83 14.90
C ILE A 604 4.22 -17.66 15.10
N ALA A 605 5.51 -17.85 14.79
CA ALA A 605 6.52 -16.82 14.97
C ALA A 605 6.30 -15.68 13.97
N LEU A 606 5.92 -15.99 12.74
CA LEU A 606 5.59 -14.98 11.73
C LEU A 606 4.24 -14.29 12.02
N ILE A 607 3.21 -15.02 12.44
CA ILE A 607 1.90 -14.44 12.80
C ILE A 607 2.06 -13.41 13.94
N LYS A 608 2.90 -13.67 14.93
CA LYS A 608 3.24 -12.72 16.01
C LYS A 608 4.00 -11.49 15.53
N GLN A 609 4.60 -11.51 14.34
CA GLN A 609 5.24 -10.34 13.74
C GLN A 609 4.26 -9.41 13.01
N MET A 610 3.03 -9.85 12.78
CA MET A 610 1.98 -9.07 12.11
C MET A 610 0.84 -8.64 13.03
N SER A 611 0.75 -9.27 14.20
CA SER A 611 -0.38 -9.14 15.11
C SER A 611 0.06 -9.02 16.56
N ALA A 612 -0.84 -8.49 17.39
CA ALA A 612 -0.65 -8.37 18.83
C ALA A 612 -1.99 -8.54 19.55
N VAL A 613 -1.93 -8.89 20.83
CA VAL A 613 -3.11 -9.16 21.66
C VAL A 613 -3.55 -7.88 22.36
N THR A 614 -4.83 -7.55 22.31
CA THR A 614 -5.43 -6.42 23.05
C THR A 614 -5.56 -6.74 24.54
N PRO A 615 -5.70 -5.75 25.45
CA PRO A 615 -5.97 -6.02 26.87
C PRO A 615 -7.24 -6.84 27.12
N GLN A 616 -8.13 -6.93 26.13
CA GLN A 616 -9.37 -7.71 26.13
C GLN A 616 -9.17 -9.13 25.57
N GLY A 617 -7.95 -9.53 25.18
CA GLY A 617 -7.63 -10.89 24.70
C GLY A 617 -7.83 -11.12 23.20
N HIS A 618 -8.22 -10.10 22.42
CA HIS A 618 -8.39 -10.23 20.97
C HIS A 618 -7.08 -10.00 20.22
N THR A 619 -6.82 -10.79 19.17
CA THR A 619 -5.70 -10.54 18.25
C THR A 619 -6.08 -9.51 17.19
N VAL A 620 -5.29 -8.44 17.13
CA VAL A 620 -5.42 -7.36 16.16
C VAL A 620 -4.15 -7.21 15.34
N ILE A 621 -4.28 -6.65 14.16
CA ILE A 621 -3.15 -6.28 13.31
C ILE A 621 -2.68 -4.86 13.66
N LEU A 622 -1.38 -4.59 13.52
CA LEU A 622 -0.82 -3.27 13.78
C LEU A 622 -0.77 -2.45 12.49
N ARG A 623 -1.94 -2.14 11.95
CA ARG A 623 -2.10 -1.47 10.66
C ARG A 623 -1.60 -0.01 10.69
N PRO A 624 -0.70 0.41 9.77
CA PRO A 624 -0.39 1.82 9.57
C PRO A 624 -1.64 2.65 9.24
N SER A 625 -1.62 3.94 9.55
CA SER A 625 -2.82 4.79 9.41
C SER A 625 -3.14 5.21 7.97
N ARG A 626 -2.18 5.10 7.05
CA ARG A 626 -2.32 5.50 5.65
C ARG A 626 -2.24 4.29 4.74
N VAL A 627 -2.60 4.48 3.48
CA VAL A 627 -2.36 3.50 2.41
C VAL A 627 -0.90 3.56 2.00
N ALA A 628 -0.27 2.39 1.82
CA ALA A 628 1.10 2.29 1.34
C ALA A 628 1.27 2.86 -0.07
N LEU A 629 2.40 3.50 -0.35
CA LEU A 629 2.74 3.98 -1.69
C LEU A 629 4.13 3.49 -2.10
N PRO A 630 4.37 3.23 -3.40
CA PRO A 630 5.71 2.94 -3.89
C PRO A 630 6.55 4.23 -3.81
N ILE A 631 7.81 4.10 -3.40
CA ILE A 631 8.72 5.25 -3.33
C ILE A 631 9.04 5.78 -4.73
N ASP A 632 9.24 4.86 -5.69
CA ASP A 632 9.42 5.17 -7.10
C ASP A 632 8.19 4.67 -7.88
N PRO A 633 7.33 5.56 -8.42
CA PRO A 633 6.16 5.16 -9.20
C PRO A 633 6.52 4.60 -10.58
N PHE A 634 7.77 4.78 -11.06
CA PHE A 634 8.22 4.38 -12.39
C PHE A 634 9.05 3.10 -12.40
N ILE A 635 9.27 2.47 -11.24
CA ILE A 635 9.98 1.20 -11.13
C ILE A 635 9.31 0.11 -11.98
N ALA A 636 10.08 -0.51 -12.87
CA ALA A 636 9.60 -1.61 -13.72
C ALA A 636 9.81 -2.97 -13.04
N TYR A 637 8.88 -3.92 -13.25
CA TYR A 637 8.93 -5.23 -12.59
C TYR A 637 10.24 -5.99 -12.82
N ASN A 638 10.77 -5.92 -14.05
CA ASN A 638 11.96 -6.66 -14.47
C ASN A 638 13.22 -5.78 -14.53
N SER A 639 13.30 -4.68 -13.76
CA SER A 639 14.45 -3.77 -13.81
C SER A 639 15.66 -4.22 -12.97
N ASN A 640 15.60 -5.38 -12.30
CA ASN A 640 16.58 -5.84 -11.31
C ASN A 640 16.85 -4.77 -10.24
N GLN A 641 15.78 -4.28 -9.62
CA GLN A 641 15.82 -3.24 -8.59
C GLN A 641 14.99 -3.67 -7.40
N LEU A 642 15.32 -3.10 -6.23
CA LEU A 642 14.52 -3.30 -5.04
C LEU A 642 13.26 -2.43 -5.11
N LEU A 643 12.10 -3.08 -4.91
CA LEU A 643 10.84 -2.40 -4.73
C LEU A 643 10.77 -1.84 -3.30
N LYS A 644 10.64 -0.52 -3.20
CA LYS A 644 10.52 0.19 -1.92
C LYS A 644 9.10 0.71 -1.77
N VAL A 645 8.47 0.36 -0.66
CA VAL A 645 7.09 0.73 -0.34
C VAL A 645 7.08 1.44 1.01
N GLY A 646 6.57 2.68 1.02
CA GLY A 646 6.54 3.54 2.18
C GLY A 646 5.15 3.63 2.81
N ASN A 647 5.11 3.77 4.14
CA ASN A 647 3.91 4.12 4.90
C ASN A 647 4.30 4.90 6.17
N SER A 648 3.34 5.45 6.92
CA SER A 648 3.59 6.14 8.18
C SER A 648 2.42 6.00 9.15
N CYS A 649 2.70 6.17 10.44
CA CYS A 649 1.69 6.20 11.49
C CYS A 649 1.94 7.31 12.53
N GLY A 650 0.85 7.77 13.14
CA GLY A 650 0.85 8.86 14.11
C GLY A 650 0.47 10.21 13.50
N THR A 651 0.65 11.28 14.27
CA THR A 651 0.45 12.66 13.82
C THR A 651 1.56 13.10 12.86
N ILE A 652 1.51 14.34 12.37
CA ILE A 652 2.59 14.94 11.57
C ILE A 652 3.94 14.76 12.30
N GLY A 653 4.93 14.16 11.63
CA GLY A 653 6.23 13.80 12.23
C GLY A 653 6.22 12.55 13.11
N GLY A 654 5.25 11.66 12.93
CA GLY A 654 5.19 10.35 13.57
C GLY A 654 6.21 9.35 13.02
N SER A 655 5.98 8.06 13.28
CA SER A 655 6.88 7.02 12.79
C SER A 655 6.65 6.78 11.30
N SER A 656 7.75 6.60 10.56
CA SER A 656 7.75 6.26 9.15
C SER A 656 8.22 4.81 8.96
N PHE A 657 7.68 4.15 7.94
CA PHE A 657 7.97 2.78 7.60
C PHE A 657 8.42 2.67 6.15
N MET A 658 9.38 1.79 5.90
CA MET A 658 9.76 1.41 4.54
C MET A 658 9.98 -0.10 4.48
N ALA A 659 9.13 -0.78 3.71
CA ALA A 659 9.35 -2.17 3.35
C ALA A 659 10.10 -2.23 2.01
N VAL A 660 11.14 -3.06 1.95
CA VAL A 660 12.00 -3.24 0.79
C VAL A 660 11.92 -4.69 0.34
N PHE A 661 11.65 -4.92 -0.93
CA PHE A 661 11.41 -6.25 -1.49
C PHE A 661 12.31 -6.49 -2.69
N ASN A 662 12.99 -7.65 -2.72
CA ASN A 662 13.64 -8.08 -3.94
C ASN A 662 12.65 -8.84 -4.83
N ILE A 663 12.12 -8.12 -5.82
CA ILE A 663 11.16 -8.65 -6.79
C ILE A 663 11.84 -9.32 -8.00
N SER A 664 13.18 -9.36 -8.03
CA SER A 664 13.95 -9.95 -9.13
C SER A 664 14.43 -11.37 -8.80
N GLY A 665 14.93 -12.07 -9.82
CA GLY A 665 15.56 -13.39 -9.68
C GLY A 665 17.03 -13.37 -9.25
N VAL A 666 17.62 -12.20 -8.95
CA VAL A 666 19.05 -12.06 -8.59
C VAL A 666 19.22 -11.27 -7.29
N GLU A 667 20.39 -11.39 -6.62
CA GLU A 667 20.73 -10.52 -5.49
C GLU A 667 20.80 -9.06 -5.95
N ASN A 668 20.18 -8.15 -5.18
CA ASN A 668 20.26 -6.72 -5.44
C ASN A 668 20.75 -5.97 -4.21
N SER A 669 21.57 -4.96 -4.45
CA SER A 669 22.07 -4.07 -3.41
C SER A 669 21.81 -2.61 -3.79
N GLU A 670 21.26 -1.83 -2.86
CA GLU A 670 21.00 -0.40 -3.02
C GLU A 670 21.49 0.41 -1.81
N LEU A 671 21.89 1.65 -2.07
CA LEU A 671 22.07 2.69 -1.06
C LEU A 671 20.78 3.54 -1.02
N ILE A 672 19.91 3.24 -0.07
CA ILE A 672 18.59 3.87 0.06
C ILE A 672 18.74 5.20 0.80
N SER A 673 18.14 6.28 0.28
CA SER A 673 18.16 7.57 0.97
C SER A 673 17.24 7.55 2.17
N ILE A 674 17.69 8.10 3.29
CA ILE A 674 16.81 8.33 4.44
C ILE A 674 15.71 9.34 4.10
N ASP A 675 15.97 10.24 3.14
CA ASP A 675 14.98 11.22 2.69
C ASP A 675 13.82 10.59 1.91
N ASP A 676 13.94 9.32 1.49
CA ASP A 676 12.89 8.56 0.82
C ASP A 676 11.79 8.09 1.80
N PHE A 677 12.02 8.14 3.12
CA PHE A 677 11.02 7.73 4.11
C PHE A 677 9.85 8.72 4.16
N PRO A 678 8.60 8.27 3.97
CA PRO A 678 7.46 9.17 3.88
C PRO A 678 7.09 9.75 5.25
N GLY A 679 6.66 11.01 5.27
CA GLY A 679 6.08 11.64 6.47
C GLY A 679 7.08 12.08 7.55
N MET A 680 8.38 11.94 7.30
CA MET A 680 9.42 12.55 8.14
C MET A 680 9.38 14.08 8.05
N LEU A 681 9.78 14.73 9.14
CA LEU A 681 9.86 16.19 9.24
C LEU A 681 11.30 16.67 9.13
N LEU A 682 11.51 17.73 8.35
CA LEU A 682 12.82 18.34 8.08
C LEU A 682 13.62 18.70 9.34
N VAL A 683 12.95 19.18 10.39
CA VAL A 683 13.60 19.67 11.62
C VAL A 683 13.69 18.62 12.73
N ALA A 684 13.03 17.47 12.56
CA ALA A 684 13.01 16.43 13.58
C ALA A 684 14.18 15.44 13.38
N LYS A 685 14.61 14.85 14.47
CA LYS A 685 15.63 13.79 14.50
C LYS A 685 14.94 12.44 14.50
N TYR A 686 15.49 11.48 13.77
CA TYR A 686 14.97 10.13 13.67
C TYR A 686 16.08 9.10 13.88
N VAL A 687 15.72 7.95 14.42
CA VAL A 687 16.56 6.74 14.39
C VAL A 687 15.88 5.69 13.54
N ILE A 688 16.65 4.85 12.86
CA ILE A 688 16.13 3.83 11.96
C ILE A 688 16.46 2.45 12.52
N ARG A 689 15.46 1.58 12.61
CA ARG A 689 15.59 0.19 13.03
C ARG A 689 15.33 -0.75 11.85
N SER A 690 16.23 -1.72 11.64
CA SER A 690 15.95 -2.91 10.81
C SER A 690 15.12 -3.90 11.60
N HIS A 691 14.00 -4.37 11.04
CA HIS A 691 13.17 -5.37 11.71
C HIS A 691 13.86 -6.73 11.75
N ARG A 692 14.50 -7.16 10.65
CA ARG A 692 15.14 -8.49 10.57
C ARG A 692 16.31 -8.65 11.52
N THR A 693 17.13 -7.61 11.68
CA THR A 693 18.35 -7.67 12.50
C THR A 693 18.17 -7.09 13.90
N GLY A 694 17.15 -6.23 14.09
CA GLY A 694 16.95 -5.45 15.32
C GLY A 694 17.96 -4.32 15.53
N LYS A 695 18.95 -4.17 14.65
CA LYS A 695 19.97 -3.13 14.77
C LYS A 695 19.40 -1.73 14.53
N ILE A 696 19.99 -0.75 15.21
CA ILE A 696 19.61 0.66 15.16
C ILE A 696 20.71 1.47 14.48
N GLY A 697 20.31 2.37 13.60
CA GLY A 697 21.19 3.31 12.93
C GLY A 697 21.59 4.47 13.85
N GLY A 698 22.33 5.43 13.28
CA GLY A 698 22.59 6.70 13.94
C GLY A 698 21.31 7.55 14.12
N ILE A 699 21.51 8.76 14.63
CA ILE A 699 20.47 9.78 14.66
C ILE A 699 20.59 10.60 13.37
N TYR A 700 19.48 10.78 12.68
CA TYR A 700 19.42 11.40 11.37
C TYR A 700 18.48 12.59 11.36
N THR A 701 18.85 13.60 10.57
CA THR A 701 17.96 14.69 10.18
C THR A 701 17.81 14.65 8.66
N GLN A 702 16.61 14.91 8.15
CA GLN A 702 16.34 14.94 6.71
C GLN A 702 17.23 15.97 6.00
N GLY A 703 17.69 15.66 4.79
CA GLY A 703 18.56 16.52 3.97
C GLY A 703 20.05 16.40 4.28
N GLN A 704 20.48 15.49 5.17
CA GLN A 704 21.90 15.25 5.47
C GLN A 704 22.59 14.28 4.49
N GLY A 705 21.90 13.80 3.45
CA GLY A 705 22.47 12.87 2.46
C GLY A 705 22.84 11.50 3.04
N LYS A 706 22.16 11.08 4.12
CA LYS A 706 22.43 9.81 4.81
C LYS A 706 21.78 8.65 4.05
N LEU A 707 22.51 7.55 3.94
CA LEU A 707 22.16 6.39 3.13
C LEU A 707 22.11 5.12 3.97
N ILE A 708 21.24 4.18 3.59
CA ILE A 708 21.13 2.85 4.17
C ILE A 708 21.56 1.83 3.13
N ARG A 709 22.57 1.02 3.45
CA ARG A 709 22.96 -0.11 2.61
C ARG A 709 21.98 -1.26 2.84
N THR A 710 21.30 -1.66 1.77
CA THR A 710 20.36 -2.79 1.77
C THR A 710 20.77 -3.78 0.71
N THR A 711 21.02 -5.03 1.10
CA THR A 711 21.29 -6.15 0.16
C THR A 711 20.28 -7.25 0.43
N LEU A 712 19.57 -7.68 -0.60
CA LEU A 712 18.56 -8.72 -0.48
C LEU A 712 18.81 -9.79 -1.54
N LEU A 713 18.80 -11.07 -1.15
CA LEU A 713 18.78 -12.19 -2.08
C LEU A 713 17.44 -12.23 -2.85
N PRO A 714 17.30 -13.05 -3.90
CA PRO A 714 15.98 -13.25 -4.51
C PRO A 714 14.97 -13.64 -3.43
N ARG A 715 13.74 -13.09 -3.50
CA ARG A 715 12.63 -13.39 -2.57
C ARG A 715 12.81 -12.85 -1.15
N ASP A 716 13.95 -12.24 -0.83
CA ASP A 716 14.17 -11.57 0.44
C ASP A 716 13.43 -10.23 0.52
N TRP A 717 13.26 -9.78 1.75
CA TRP A 717 12.62 -8.53 2.11
C TRP A 717 13.30 -7.91 3.34
N GLU A 718 13.03 -6.65 3.62
CA GLU A 718 13.37 -5.97 4.88
C GLU A 718 12.26 -4.98 5.22
N PHE A 719 12.12 -4.66 6.51
CA PHE A 719 11.18 -3.67 7.01
C PHE A 719 11.91 -2.71 7.95
N TYR A 720 12.06 -1.46 7.51
CA TYR A 720 12.65 -0.40 8.30
C TYR A 720 11.58 0.44 8.99
N THR A 721 11.85 0.80 10.25
CA THR A 721 11.06 1.79 11.00
C THR A 721 11.94 2.99 11.34
N ALA A 722 11.57 4.17 10.87
CA ALA A 722 12.15 5.44 11.28
C ALA A 722 11.28 6.06 12.39
N THR A 723 11.84 6.15 13.60
CA THR A 723 11.15 6.63 14.79
C THR A 723 11.67 8.02 15.17
N PRO A 724 10.78 9.00 15.41
CA PRO A 724 11.20 10.31 15.88
C PRO A 724 11.82 10.20 17.28
N VAL A 725 12.93 10.91 17.49
CA VAL A 725 13.63 11.02 18.77
C VAL A 725 13.70 12.46 19.23
N PHE A 726 13.64 12.66 20.54
CA PHE A 726 13.70 13.96 21.17
C PHE A 726 14.84 13.99 22.19
N GLU A 727 15.49 15.14 22.27
CA GLU A 727 16.56 15.39 23.23
C GLU A 727 15.95 15.71 24.60
N LEU A 728 16.37 14.98 25.63
CA LEU A 728 16.00 15.19 27.01
C LEU A 728 17.22 15.74 27.76
N ALA A 729 17.08 16.95 28.30
CA ALA A 729 18.10 17.65 29.06
C ALA A 729 17.47 18.30 30.30
N GLN A 730 18.04 18.06 31.48
CA GLN A 730 17.60 18.76 32.69
C GLN A 730 18.09 20.20 32.69
N ALA A 731 17.31 21.12 33.28
CA ALA A 731 17.70 22.53 33.35
C ALA A 731 19.03 22.69 34.13
N GLY A 732 20.07 23.15 33.44
CA GLY A 732 21.41 23.33 34.01
C GLY A 732 22.29 22.08 34.03
N ALA A 733 21.87 20.96 33.45
CA ALA A 733 22.71 19.77 33.30
C ALA A 733 23.63 19.88 32.08
N GLU A 734 24.87 19.40 32.22
CA GLU A 734 25.84 19.31 31.12
C GLU A 734 25.60 18.13 30.17
N LYS A 735 24.75 17.16 30.58
CA LYS A 735 24.47 15.95 29.81
C LYS A 735 23.02 15.92 29.35
N SER A 736 22.84 15.59 28.07
CA SER A 736 21.56 15.27 27.45
C SER A 736 21.62 13.89 26.81
N PHE A 737 20.46 13.30 26.53
CA PHE A 737 20.35 12.06 25.78
C PHE A 737 19.12 12.10 24.87
N TYR A 738 19.10 11.24 23.86
CA TYR A 738 17.96 11.12 22.94
C TYR A 738 17.06 9.97 23.36
N PHE A 739 15.76 10.21 23.29
CA PHE A 739 14.72 9.25 23.62
C PHE A 739 13.73 9.09 22.46
N GLY A 740 13.31 7.85 22.19
CA GLY A 740 12.27 7.53 21.21
C GLY A 740 11.49 6.28 21.59
N ILE A 741 10.34 6.07 20.95
CA ILE A 741 9.43 4.95 21.23
C ILE A 741 9.19 4.18 19.94
N PHE A 742 9.67 2.95 19.85
CA PHE A 742 9.49 2.09 18.66
C PHE A 742 8.10 1.46 18.60
N GLY A 743 7.38 1.38 19.72
CA GLY A 743 6.15 0.61 19.84
C GLY A 743 6.41 -0.86 20.12
N VAL A 744 5.52 -1.75 19.69
CA VAL A 744 5.64 -3.20 19.94
C VAL A 744 6.67 -3.81 18.98
N ILE A 745 7.92 -3.98 19.44
CA ILE A 745 9.07 -4.29 18.57
C ILE A 745 9.09 -5.71 18.00
N SER A 746 8.26 -6.61 18.52
CA SER A 746 8.07 -7.94 17.94
C SER A 746 7.32 -7.89 16.62
N ALA A 747 6.57 -6.82 16.35
CA ALA A 747 5.78 -6.65 15.14
C ALA A 747 6.44 -5.67 14.16
N MET A 748 6.34 -5.96 12.86
CA MET A 748 6.98 -5.19 11.79
C MET A 748 6.54 -3.71 11.82
N SER A 749 5.23 -3.47 11.91
CA SER A 749 4.62 -2.15 12.02
C SER A 749 4.30 -1.78 13.48
N GLY A 750 5.13 -2.23 14.43
CA GLY A 750 4.95 -2.10 15.88
C GLY A 750 4.59 -0.71 16.40
N ALA A 751 5.07 0.36 15.74
CA ALA A 751 4.77 1.74 16.12
C ALA A 751 3.28 2.08 15.96
N ALA A 752 2.52 1.35 15.13
CA ALA A 752 1.08 1.54 14.99
C ALA A 752 0.27 1.09 16.24
N ALA A 753 0.89 0.36 17.17
CA ALA A 753 0.31 0.05 18.48
C ALA A 753 0.17 1.29 19.36
N ILE A 754 0.94 2.35 19.13
CA ILE A 754 0.91 3.58 19.91
C ILE A 754 -0.37 4.35 19.56
N ALA A 755 -1.29 4.46 20.52
CA ALA A 755 -2.48 5.30 20.41
C ALA A 755 -2.17 6.76 20.76
N LYS A 756 -1.35 6.97 21.80
CA LYS A 756 -0.97 8.30 22.29
C LYS A 756 0.39 8.24 22.98
N GLN A 757 1.15 9.32 22.88
CA GLN A 757 2.35 9.51 23.69
C GLN A 757 2.45 10.96 24.17
N SER A 758 3.05 11.17 25.34
CA SER A 758 3.36 12.50 25.86
C SER A 758 4.55 12.47 26.81
N THR A 759 5.34 13.53 26.79
CA THR A 759 6.48 13.72 27.70
C THR A 759 6.22 14.94 28.58
N LYS A 760 6.45 14.80 29.89
CA LYS A 760 6.42 15.90 30.86
C LYS A 760 7.72 15.93 31.65
N THR A 761 8.20 17.12 31.98
CA THR A 761 9.34 17.30 32.89
C THR A 761 8.79 17.54 34.29
N GLU A 762 9.13 16.66 35.22
CA GLU A 762 8.93 16.85 36.66
C GLU A 762 10.29 17.21 37.28
N THR A 763 10.33 18.05 38.31
CA THR A 763 11.54 18.65 38.95
C THR A 763 12.92 18.06 38.61
N LYS A 764 13.15 16.74 38.74
CA LYS A 764 14.40 16.03 38.41
C LYS A 764 14.23 14.78 37.52
N ARG A 765 13.06 14.55 36.91
CA ARG A 765 12.71 13.34 36.14
C ARG A 765 11.88 13.69 34.91
N PHE A 766 12.10 12.96 33.83
CA PHE A 766 11.17 12.95 32.70
C PHE A 766 10.13 11.86 32.92
N MET A 767 8.86 12.24 32.83
CA MET A 767 7.73 11.32 32.84
C MET A 767 7.23 11.18 31.40
N ILE A 768 7.39 9.98 30.84
CA ILE A 768 6.94 9.62 29.50
C ILE A 768 5.73 8.70 29.64
N SER A 769 4.59 9.14 29.14
CA SER A 769 3.35 8.35 29.11
C SER A 769 3.14 7.84 27.70
N VAL A 770 2.93 6.53 27.56
CA VAL A 770 2.61 5.85 26.30
C VAL A 770 1.31 5.07 26.49
N THR A 771 0.32 5.35 25.66
CA THR A 771 -0.92 4.57 25.58
C THR A 771 -0.84 3.66 24.37
N LEU A 772 -1.02 2.36 24.58
CA LEU A 772 -0.97 1.32 23.57
C LEU A 772 -2.34 0.67 23.36
N LYS A 773 -2.62 0.29 22.12
CA LYS A 773 -3.81 -0.50 21.71
C LYS A 773 -3.68 -1.98 22.08
N THR A 774 -2.45 -2.45 22.25
CA THR A 774 -2.12 -3.86 22.41
C THR A 774 -1.08 -4.06 23.51
N LEU A 775 -1.05 -5.28 24.03
CA LEU A 775 0.04 -5.84 24.81
C LEU A 775 1.18 -6.27 23.87
N GLY A 776 2.32 -6.61 24.45
CA GLY A 776 3.53 -7.08 23.76
C GLY A 776 4.79 -6.39 24.29
N THR A 777 5.92 -6.65 23.65
CA THR A 777 7.20 -6.05 24.07
C THR A 777 7.34 -4.63 23.51
N LEU A 778 7.24 -3.64 24.38
CA LEU A 778 7.44 -2.23 24.06
C LEU A 778 8.94 -1.91 24.01
N GLY A 779 9.40 -1.32 22.89
CA GLY A 779 10.79 -0.89 22.73
C GLY A 779 10.98 0.61 22.90
N PHE A 780 11.97 0.99 23.69
CA PHE A 780 12.42 2.37 23.85
C PHE A 780 13.84 2.55 23.33
N TYR A 781 14.06 3.60 22.53
CA TYR A 781 15.39 4.06 22.18
C TYR A 781 15.91 5.01 23.26
N ILE A 782 17.11 4.75 23.77
CA ILE A 782 17.81 5.59 24.75
C ILE A 782 19.29 5.63 24.35
N SER A 783 19.77 6.78 23.89
CA SER A 783 21.09 6.90 23.24
C SER A 783 22.29 6.53 24.12
N ASP A 784 22.16 6.61 25.45
CA ASP A 784 23.21 6.31 26.43
C ASP A 784 22.91 5.06 27.28
N LEU A 785 21.94 4.23 26.87
CA LEU A 785 21.47 3.06 27.64
C LEU A 785 22.59 2.08 28.02
N ALA A 786 23.60 1.91 27.18
CA ALA A 786 24.75 1.06 27.45
C ALA A 786 25.37 1.38 28.83
N SER A 787 25.48 2.67 29.17
CA SER A 787 26.05 3.16 30.42
C SER A 787 25.06 3.22 31.60
N ARG A 788 23.77 3.03 31.37
CA ARG A 788 22.72 3.14 32.40
C ARG A 788 22.54 1.83 33.17
N ASP A 789 22.29 1.96 34.46
CA ASP A 789 21.77 0.88 35.29
C ASP A 789 20.23 0.87 35.21
N ILE A 790 19.69 -0.16 34.56
CA ILE A 790 18.25 -0.27 34.31
C ILE A 790 17.47 -0.64 35.57
N SER A 791 18.12 -1.08 36.66
CA SER A 791 17.45 -1.40 37.93
C SER A 791 16.89 -0.17 38.64
N ASN A 792 17.36 1.03 38.29
CA ASN A 792 16.90 2.30 38.83
C ASN A 792 15.73 2.91 38.04
N LEU A 793 15.31 2.27 36.94
CA LEU A 793 14.19 2.76 36.13
C LEU A 793 12.87 2.45 36.83
N LEU A 794 11.99 3.46 36.90
CA LEU A 794 10.63 3.27 37.40
C LEU A 794 9.68 3.21 36.20
N ILE A 795 9.04 2.06 36.03
CA ILE A 795 8.06 1.82 34.97
C ILE A 795 6.78 1.33 35.62
N THR A 796 5.65 1.92 35.25
CA THR A 796 4.35 1.54 35.79
C THR A 796 3.33 1.27 34.70
N ILE A 797 2.42 0.34 34.97
CA ILE A 797 1.20 0.09 34.19
C ILE A 797 0.02 0.31 35.14
N SER A 798 -0.92 1.18 34.74
CA SER A 798 -2.09 1.50 35.58
C SER A 798 -1.72 1.92 37.02
N GLY A 799 -0.59 2.60 37.19
CA GLY A 799 -0.06 3.05 38.49
C GLY A 799 0.65 1.98 39.32
N GLN A 800 0.72 0.73 38.86
CA GLN A 800 1.45 -0.35 39.52
C GLN A 800 2.85 -0.52 38.91
N VAL A 801 3.87 -0.68 39.75
CA VAL A 801 5.24 -0.93 39.30
C VAL A 801 5.32 -2.31 38.66
N ILE A 802 5.90 -2.39 37.47
CA ILE A 802 6.04 -3.67 36.77
C ILE A 802 7.17 -4.51 37.38
N PRO A 803 7.09 -5.86 37.29
CA PRO A 803 8.17 -6.73 37.72
C PRO A 803 9.47 -6.45 36.95
N PHE A 804 10.62 -6.38 37.63
CA PHE A 804 11.90 -6.11 36.96
C PHE A 804 12.27 -7.21 35.94
N SER A 805 11.78 -8.44 36.12
CA SER A 805 11.94 -9.55 35.17
C SER A 805 11.41 -9.24 33.77
N THR A 806 10.48 -8.29 33.63
CA THR A 806 9.89 -7.89 32.35
C THR A 806 10.64 -6.75 31.68
N VAL A 807 11.77 -6.30 32.24
CA VAL A 807 12.58 -5.19 31.72
C VAL A 807 13.99 -5.68 31.43
N LYS A 808 14.47 -5.48 30.20
CA LYS A 808 15.84 -5.87 29.82
C LYS A 808 16.43 -4.94 28.76
N LYS A 809 17.75 -4.86 28.70
CA LYS A 809 18.44 -4.31 27.53
C LYS A 809 18.31 -5.30 26.38
N SER A 810 18.09 -4.81 25.17
CA SER A 810 17.98 -5.67 23.99
C SER A 810 19.28 -6.43 23.76
N ALA A 811 19.16 -7.70 23.37
CA ALA A 811 20.32 -8.49 22.94
C ALA A 811 20.84 -8.05 21.55
N GLN A 812 20.01 -7.33 20.78
CA GLN A 812 20.32 -6.89 19.41
C GLN A 812 20.86 -5.46 19.35
N SER A 813 20.70 -4.66 20.41
CA SER A 813 21.19 -3.28 20.48
C SER A 813 21.41 -2.82 21.92
N ASP A 814 22.52 -2.13 22.15
CA ASP A 814 22.88 -1.49 23.41
C ASP A 814 22.15 -0.17 23.69
N THR A 815 21.35 0.32 22.73
CA THR A 815 20.52 1.55 22.82
C THR A 815 19.03 1.27 22.97
N VAL A 816 18.61 0.00 23.01
CA VAL A 816 17.20 -0.39 23.09
C VAL A 816 16.87 -1.03 24.43
N LEU A 817 15.90 -0.45 25.13
CA LEU A 817 15.28 -1.04 26.32
C LEU A 817 13.99 -1.76 25.91
N GLU A 818 13.86 -3.02 26.29
CA GLU A 818 12.68 -3.85 26.05
C GLU A 818 11.86 -3.96 27.34
N VAL A 819 10.57 -3.69 27.23
CA VAL A 819 9.61 -3.82 28.33
C VAL A 819 8.48 -4.74 27.89
N ASP A 820 8.44 -5.95 28.44
CA ASP A 820 7.43 -6.96 28.15
C ASP A 820 6.12 -6.63 28.90
N ILE A 821 5.25 -5.86 28.22
CA ILE A 821 3.98 -5.41 28.76
C ILE A 821 3.00 -6.57 28.92
N GLU A 822 3.08 -7.59 28.05
CA GLU A 822 2.18 -8.74 28.12
C GLU A 822 2.45 -9.59 29.37
N THR A 823 3.72 -9.94 29.60
CA THR A 823 4.11 -10.67 30.81
C THR A 823 3.82 -9.84 32.06
N ALA A 824 4.15 -8.55 32.08
CA ALA A 824 3.87 -7.67 33.22
C ALA A 824 2.37 -7.56 33.52
N TRP A 825 1.54 -7.44 32.48
CA TRP A 825 0.08 -7.39 32.60
C TRP A 825 -0.48 -8.64 33.27
N ASN A 826 0.00 -9.81 32.85
CA ASN A 826 -0.42 -11.10 33.37
C ASN A 826 0.05 -11.33 34.82
N GLU A 827 1.32 -11.04 35.13
CA GLU A 827 1.87 -11.21 36.49
C GLU A 827 1.23 -10.28 37.53
N LEU A 828 0.87 -9.06 37.13
CA LEU A 828 0.16 -8.11 37.98
C LEU A 828 -1.34 -8.42 38.11
N GLY A 829 -1.87 -9.41 37.37
CA GLY A 829 -3.29 -9.76 37.38
C GLY A 829 -4.19 -8.61 36.91
N LEU A 830 -3.71 -7.79 35.98
CA LEU A 830 -4.47 -6.63 35.50
C LEU A 830 -5.64 -7.07 34.61
N THR A 831 -6.74 -6.34 34.68
CA THR A 831 -7.92 -6.55 33.87
C THR A 831 -8.18 -5.31 33.02
N SER A 832 -8.74 -5.51 31.83
CA SER A 832 -9.07 -4.39 30.96
C SER A 832 -10.12 -3.49 31.62
N GLY A 833 -9.89 -2.18 31.55
CA GLY A 833 -10.86 -1.17 31.97
C GLY A 833 -11.89 -0.90 30.88
N TRP A 834 -12.62 0.21 31.00
CA TRP A 834 -13.54 0.68 29.96
C TRP A 834 -12.83 1.01 28.63
N SER A 835 -11.57 1.43 28.67
CA SER A 835 -10.71 1.61 27.50
C SER A 835 -10.02 0.29 27.12
N ASN A 836 -10.10 -0.12 25.85
CA ASN A 836 -9.33 -1.25 25.27
C ASN A 836 -7.87 -0.84 24.98
N GLU A 837 -7.27 -0.13 25.94
CA GLU A 837 -5.97 0.50 25.84
C GLU A 837 -5.22 0.30 27.16
N VAL A 838 -3.89 0.23 27.09
CA VAL A 838 -3.00 0.16 28.25
C VAL A 838 -2.09 1.37 28.29
N THR A 839 -2.00 2.03 29.45
CA THR A 839 -1.07 3.15 29.65
C THR A 839 0.14 2.70 30.45
N VAL A 840 1.31 2.88 29.84
CA VAL A 840 2.63 2.67 30.43
C VAL A 840 3.23 4.03 30.75
N ILE A 841 3.69 4.22 31.99
CA ILE A 841 4.41 5.42 32.40
C ILE A 841 5.85 5.05 32.72
N PHE A 842 6.78 5.69 32.01
CA PHE A 842 8.21 5.50 32.12
C PHE A 842 8.83 6.75 32.74
N TYR A 843 9.53 6.58 33.87
CA TYR A 843 10.25 7.64 34.56
C TYR A 843 11.75 7.44 34.37
N ILE A 844 12.43 8.48 33.88
CA ILE A 844 13.87 8.47 33.64
C ILE A 844 14.52 9.78 34.11
N GLU A 845 15.70 9.65 34.71
CA GLU A 845 16.53 10.76 35.18
C GLU A 845 17.56 11.21 34.14
#